data_AF-A0A0V0IRH2-F1
#
_entry.id   AF-A0A0V0IRH2-F1
#
_cell.length_a   1.000
_cell.length_b   1.000
_cell.length_c   1.000
_cell.angle_alpha   90.00
_cell.angle_beta   90.00
_cell.angle_gamma   90.00
#
_symmetry.space_group_name_H-M   'P 1'
#
loop_
_entity.id
_entity.type
_entity.pdbx_description
1 polymer ?
#
loop_
_entity_poly.entity_id
_entity_poly.type
_entity_poly.pdbx_seq_one_letter_code
_entity_poly.pdbx_strand_id
1 'polypeptide(L)'
;MKRAKFDSVMSVSRLRSIQVLMGLLFVYFFLVTLEIPLISKLGFGLESYELISTPFDNNSKFSRLNSVGELSGSSQDSVFPSRVMSRRAKMEFSLPHRKMVEFKRISGLVFDEKVFDSFDKEEFSELHKVVRDAFVAGKKLFQDIESGKVQGEVVSGTQNQTESCPDSVSLWGSEFVAGGKIMVIPCGMTLGSHITVVGTPRWAHEEKDPKITLVKDDDEIVMVSQFMMELQGLKTVDGEDPPRILHFNPRLKGDWSGRPVIEQNTCYRMQWGSAMRCDGWKSKPSEDTVDGQVKCEKWIRDDDDHSEESKATWWLKRLIGGRTKKVSIDWPYPFVEKKLFVLTVSAGLEGYHINVDGRHITSFPYRTGFTLEDATGLFVNGDIDVHSVFAASLPSTHPSFAPQRHLEMLPKWQAPPLPDEPVELFIGILSAGNHFSERMAVRKSWMQHPSLKSSNVVARFFVAMHGRKEINVELMKEAEFFGDIVIVPYMDNYDLVVLKTVAICEYGVRTVAAKYVMKCDDDTFVRIDAVMKEVKKVPRGRSLYVGNINYYHKPLRHGKWAVTYEEWPEEDYPPYANGPGYIISFDIAEYVVSEFEKHKLRLFKMEDVSMGMWVEQFNSSRPVEYVHSLKFCQFGCIDDYYTAHYQSPRQMICLWRKLLNQGKPQCCNVR
;
A
#
# COMPACT_ATOMS: atom_id res chain seq x y z
N MET A 1 -65.91 41.82 12.24
CA MET A 1 -66.58 40.72 12.99
C MET A 1 -66.33 39.39 12.27
N LYS A 2 -65.55 38.50 12.89
CA LYS A 2 -65.80 37.04 13.08
C LYS A 2 -64.47 36.31 13.25
N ARG A 3 -64.36 35.67 14.42
CA ARG A 3 -63.30 34.76 14.88
C ARG A 3 -63.25 33.49 14.02
N ALA A 4 -62.05 32.97 13.79
CA ALA A 4 -61.82 31.53 13.62
C ALA A 4 -60.89 31.07 14.76
N LYS A 5 -61.38 30.14 15.57
CA LYS A 5 -60.64 29.44 16.64
C LYS A 5 -59.78 28.35 16.00
N PHE A 6 -58.52 28.25 16.40
CA PHE A 6 -57.74 27.02 16.27
C PHE A 6 -57.53 26.46 17.68
N ASP A 7 -58.19 25.34 17.97
CA ASP A 7 -57.96 24.56 19.19
C ASP A 7 -56.68 23.74 19.01
N SER A 8 -55.69 24.00 19.86
CA SER A 8 -54.48 23.19 20.01
C SER A 8 -54.76 22.09 21.04
N VAL A 9 -55.01 20.87 20.56
CA VAL A 9 -55.05 19.67 21.40
C VAL A 9 -53.68 18.98 21.28
N MET A 10 -52.69 19.47 22.03
CA MET A 10 -51.50 18.69 22.33
C MET A 10 -51.84 17.72 23.46
N SER A 11 -51.84 16.43 23.14
CA SER A 11 -52.07 15.33 24.10
C SER A 11 -51.15 15.43 25.31
N VAL A 12 -51.75 15.44 26.51
CA VAL A 12 -51.09 15.42 27.83
C VAL A 12 -50.13 14.23 28.00
N SER A 13 -50.24 13.17 27.17
CA SER A 13 -49.30 12.04 27.20
C SER A 13 -47.93 12.36 26.61
N ARG A 14 -47.84 13.26 25.61
CA ARG A 14 -46.56 13.64 24.98
C ARG A 14 -45.72 14.56 25.87
N LEU A 15 -46.35 15.45 26.64
CA LEU A 15 -45.62 16.28 27.61
C LEU A 15 -45.01 15.44 28.74
N ARG A 16 -45.72 14.41 29.23
CA ARG A 16 -45.18 13.50 30.25
C ARG A 16 -44.01 12.67 29.73
N SER A 17 -44.04 12.24 28.47
CA SER A 17 -42.93 11.51 27.85
C SER A 17 -41.66 12.37 27.72
N ILE A 18 -41.80 13.65 27.35
CA ILE A 18 -40.68 14.59 27.27
C ILE A 18 -40.08 14.87 28.65
N GLN A 19 -40.92 15.00 29.68
CA GLN A 19 -40.45 15.20 31.06
C GLN A 19 -39.69 13.98 31.61
N VAL A 20 -40.11 12.76 31.26
CA VAL A 20 -39.39 11.53 31.64
C VAL A 20 -38.04 11.45 30.93
N LEU A 21 -37.97 11.79 29.64
CA LEU A 21 -36.74 11.81 28.86
C LEU A 21 -35.72 12.84 29.40
N MET A 22 -36.20 14.02 29.76
CA MET A 22 -35.36 15.05 30.41
C MET A 22 -34.88 14.61 31.79
N GLY A 23 -35.72 13.89 32.55
CA GLY A 23 -35.33 13.30 33.83
C GLY A 23 -34.23 12.24 33.70
N LEU A 24 -34.35 11.35 32.72
CA LEU A 24 -33.32 10.33 32.43
C LEU A 24 -32.00 10.96 31.99
N LEU A 25 -32.06 12.01 31.16
CA LEU A 25 -30.87 12.76 30.74
C LEU A 25 -30.16 13.40 31.94
N PHE A 26 -30.93 13.97 32.87
CA PHE A 26 -30.39 14.57 34.09
C PHE A 26 -29.75 13.53 35.03
N VAL A 27 -30.38 12.36 35.18
CA VAL A 27 -29.81 11.24 35.95
C VAL A 27 -28.52 10.73 35.30
N TYR A 28 -28.47 10.63 33.97
CA TYR A 28 -27.25 10.27 33.24
C TYR A 28 -26.12 11.27 33.49
N PHE A 29 -26.36 12.57 33.37
CA PHE A 29 -25.35 13.59 33.68
C PHE A 29 -24.93 13.58 35.16
N PHE A 30 -25.85 13.30 36.08
CA PHE A 30 -25.54 13.17 37.50
C PHE A 30 -24.67 11.94 37.80
N LEU A 31 -24.92 10.80 37.15
CA LEU A 31 -24.09 9.60 37.29
C LEU A 31 -22.70 9.79 36.67
N VAL A 32 -22.60 10.43 35.49
CA VAL A 32 -21.31 10.74 34.84
C VAL A 32 -20.49 11.73 35.66
N THR A 33 -21.14 12.67 36.36
CA THR A 33 -20.43 13.62 37.24
C THR A 33 -20.05 13.02 38.60
N LEU A 34 -20.72 11.95 39.04
CA LEU A 34 -20.37 11.20 40.26
C LEU A 34 -19.34 10.09 40.05
N GLU A 35 -19.13 9.60 38.82
CA GLU A 35 -18.09 8.60 38.49
C GLU A 35 -16.68 9.20 38.24
N ILE A 36 -16.51 10.51 38.35
CA ILE A 36 -15.17 11.15 38.32
C ILE A 36 -14.80 11.64 39.72
N PRO A 37 -14.40 10.72 40.61
CA PRO A 37 -13.19 11.00 41.39
C PRO A 37 -12.38 9.72 41.65
N LEU A 38 -11.68 9.17 40.64
CA LEU A 38 -10.65 8.14 40.89
C LEU A 38 -9.42 8.18 39.95
N ILE A 39 -9.20 9.26 39.18
CA ILE A 39 -7.94 9.46 38.41
C ILE A 39 -7.37 10.87 38.66
N SER A 40 -7.17 11.24 39.92
CA SER A 40 -6.44 12.47 40.30
C SER A 40 -5.47 12.29 41.48
N LYS A 41 -5.10 11.03 41.81
CA LYS A 41 -4.00 10.73 42.74
C LYS A 41 -2.92 9.87 42.08
N LEU A 42 -2.08 10.51 41.27
CA LEU A 42 -0.65 10.21 41.18
C LEU A 42 0.10 11.45 40.66
N GLY A 43 0.47 12.28 41.65
CA GLY A 43 1.49 13.32 41.71
C GLY A 43 2.04 13.96 40.43
N PHE A 44 1.58 15.19 40.15
CA PHE A 44 2.44 16.24 39.62
C PHE A 44 2.62 17.31 40.71
N GLY A 45 3.78 17.29 41.35
CA GLY A 45 4.28 18.39 42.16
C GLY A 45 5.03 19.35 41.23
N LEU A 46 4.55 20.58 41.14
CA LEU A 46 5.24 21.69 40.49
C LEU A 46 5.49 22.71 41.60
N GLU A 47 6.74 22.78 42.06
CA GLU A 47 7.20 23.83 42.98
C GLU A 47 8.34 24.59 42.29
N SER A 48 8.22 25.90 42.35
CA SER A 48 8.94 26.95 41.63
C SER A 48 10.26 27.36 42.29
N TYR A 49 10.90 28.39 41.72
CA TYR A 49 12.11 29.14 42.15
C TYR A 49 13.44 28.49 41.73
N GLU A 50 14.47 29.17 41.24
CA GLU A 50 14.72 30.59 40.99
C GLU A 50 15.96 30.72 40.07
N LEU A 51 16.11 31.94 39.55
CA LEU A 51 17.15 32.43 38.65
C LEU A 51 18.55 32.45 39.30
N ILE A 52 19.56 31.77 38.75
CA ILE A 52 20.98 32.13 38.95
C ILE A 52 21.77 32.02 37.63
N SER A 53 22.49 33.09 37.36
CA SER A 53 23.29 33.45 36.20
C SER A 53 24.73 32.90 36.23
N THR A 54 25.16 32.29 35.10
CA THR A 54 26.52 32.30 34.46
C THR A 54 27.73 31.70 35.22
N PRO A 55 28.93 31.49 34.60
CA PRO A 55 29.34 31.47 33.18
C PRO A 55 30.25 30.28 32.74
N PHE A 56 30.46 30.16 31.41
CA PHE A 56 31.67 29.71 30.68
C PHE A 56 32.35 28.37 31.04
N ASP A 57 32.50 27.49 30.04
CA ASP A 57 33.83 27.28 29.46
C ASP A 57 33.79 26.75 28.01
N ASN A 58 34.74 27.24 27.23
CA ASN A 58 34.87 27.13 25.78
C ASN A 58 36.25 26.50 25.51
N ASN A 59 36.35 25.42 24.73
CA ASN A 59 37.51 24.96 23.95
C ASN A 59 37.38 23.44 23.66
N SER A 60 37.78 22.87 22.52
CA SER A 60 38.34 23.39 21.28
C SER A 60 38.46 22.24 20.27
N LYS A 61 38.46 22.61 18.98
CA LYS A 61 39.24 22.02 17.87
C LYS A 61 38.97 20.59 17.39
N PHE A 62 38.20 20.54 16.30
CA PHE A 62 38.63 20.17 14.95
C PHE A 62 40.08 19.64 14.77
N SER A 63 40.22 18.42 14.25
CA SER A 63 41.32 18.04 13.35
C SER A 63 40.89 16.90 12.41
N ARG A 64 40.93 17.20 11.11
CA ARG A 64 40.99 16.24 9.99
C ARG A 64 42.33 15.49 10.05
N LEU A 65 42.35 14.20 9.69
CA LEU A 65 43.15 13.69 8.56
C LEU A 65 42.91 12.18 8.33
N ASN A 66 42.80 11.83 7.05
CA ASN A 66 42.92 10.47 6.51
C ASN A 66 44.35 9.94 6.71
N SER A 67 44.52 8.62 6.84
CA SER A 67 45.41 7.81 5.99
C SER A 67 45.60 6.38 6.51
N VAL A 68 45.30 5.46 5.61
CA VAL A 68 45.87 4.12 5.36
C VAL A 68 47.16 3.75 6.11
N GLY A 69 47.21 2.51 6.59
CA GLY A 69 48.42 1.78 6.96
C GLY A 69 48.14 0.29 7.13
N GLU A 70 48.39 -0.50 6.09
CA GLU A 70 48.58 -1.96 6.19
C GLU A 70 49.89 -2.25 6.96
N LEU A 71 49.88 -3.26 7.83
CA LEU A 71 51.07 -4.03 8.17
C LEU A 71 50.70 -5.39 8.75
N SER A 72 51.36 -6.39 8.20
CA SER A 72 51.27 -7.83 8.40
C SER A 72 52.12 -8.32 9.59
N GLY A 73 51.86 -9.56 10.01
CA GLY A 73 52.70 -10.36 10.92
C GLY A 73 52.14 -10.46 12.35
N SER A 74 52.21 -11.57 13.07
CA SER A 74 52.65 -12.94 12.81
C SER A 74 52.15 -13.78 14.00
N SER A 75 51.92 -15.06 13.74
CA SER A 75 51.63 -16.15 14.68
C SER A 75 52.54 -16.19 15.91
N GLN A 76 51.96 -16.47 17.09
CA GLN A 76 52.65 -17.21 18.16
C GLN A 76 51.65 -17.98 19.03
N ASP A 77 51.82 -19.30 19.01
CA ASP A 77 51.20 -20.29 19.89
C ASP A 77 51.70 -20.12 21.33
N SER A 78 50.80 -20.36 22.30
CA SER A 78 51.20 -20.78 23.64
C SER A 78 50.19 -21.78 24.21
N VAL A 79 50.59 -23.05 24.20
CA VAL A 79 49.97 -24.18 24.90
C VAL A 79 50.51 -24.21 26.32
N PHE A 80 49.67 -24.34 27.36
CA PHE A 80 49.90 -25.19 28.54
C PHE A 80 48.56 -25.49 29.27
N PRO A 81 48.40 -26.65 29.93
CA PRO A 81 47.13 -27.34 30.14
C PRO A 81 46.65 -27.34 31.60
N SER A 82 45.35 -27.51 31.87
CA SER A 82 44.89 -28.23 33.08
C SER A 82 43.45 -28.75 32.93
N ARG A 83 43.31 -30.07 33.11
CA ARG A 83 42.05 -30.78 33.36
C ARG A 83 41.37 -30.28 34.63
N VAL A 84 40.07 -29.99 34.56
CA VAL A 84 39.12 -30.32 35.64
C VAL A 84 37.86 -30.89 34.99
N MET A 85 37.59 -32.16 35.27
CA MET A 85 36.32 -32.82 34.92
C MET A 85 35.20 -32.26 35.81
N SER A 86 34.13 -31.77 35.19
CA SER A 86 32.82 -31.71 35.83
C SER A 86 31.77 -32.18 34.84
N ARG A 87 31.15 -33.32 35.17
CA ARG A 87 30.04 -33.92 34.43
C ARG A 87 28.81 -33.01 34.56
N ARG A 88 28.44 -32.36 33.46
CA ARG A 88 27.10 -31.78 33.28
C ARG A 88 26.63 -32.20 31.90
N ALA A 89 25.55 -32.98 31.86
CA ALA A 89 24.94 -33.45 30.61
C ALA A 89 24.52 -32.24 29.76
N LYS A 90 25.28 -31.97 28.69
CA LYS A 90 24.85 -31.10 27.60
C LYS A 90 24.06 -31.97 26.64
N MET A 91 22.81 -31.59 26.42
CA MET A 91 22.06 -32.03 25.25
C MET A 91 22.57 -31.17 24.09
N GLU A 92 23.65 -31.63 23.44
CA GLU A 92 24.21 -31.01 22.24
C GLU A 92 23.34 -31.38 21.04
N PHE A 93 22.60 -30.40 20.50
CA PHE A 93 22.12 -30.46 19.12
C PHE A 93 23.35 -30.38 18.22
N SER A 94 23.80 -31.50 17.68
CA SER A 94 24.85 -31.54 16.67
C SER A 94 24.27 -31.04 15.34
N LEU A 95 24.45 -29.75 15.05
CA LEU A 95 24.28 -29.24 13.69
C LEU A 95 25.51 -29.67 12.87
N PRO A 96 25.33 -30.26 11.67
CA PRO A 96 26.45 -30.75 10.87
C PRO A 96 27.32 -29.60 10.37
N HIS A 97 28.65 -29.84 10.35
CA HIS A 97 29.66 -28.95 9.79
C HIS A 97 29.33 -28.67 8.30
N ARG A 98 28.93 -27.43 7.97
CA ARG A 98 28.47 -27.05 6.63
C ARG A 98 29.59 -26.35 5.85
N LYS A 99 29.73 -26.73 4.57
CA LYS A 99 30.49 -25.98 3.56
C LYS A 99 29.67 -24.75 3.13
N MET A 100 30.36 -23.70 2.65
CA MET A 100 29.75 -22.50 2.03
C MET A 100 28.44 -22.83 1.31
N VAL A 101 27.32 -22.42 1.89
CA VAL A 101 26.00 -22.61 1.29
C VAL A 101 25.85 -21.59 0.16
N GLU A 102 25.84 -22.08 -1.07
CA GLU A 102 25.63 -21.25 -2.24
C GLU A 102 24.23 -20.62 -2.22
N PHE A 103 24.13 -19.34 -2.60
CA PHE A 103 22.86 -18.66 -2.71
C PHE A 103 21.99 -19.36 -3.77
N LYS A 104 20.88 -19.96 -3.33
CA LYS A 104 19.91 -20.57 -4.23
C LYS A 104 18.95 -19.50 -4.76
N ARG A 105 19.10 -19.12 -6.03
CA ARG A 105 18.24 -18.13 -6.70
C ARG A 105 16.81 -18.66 -6.94
N ILE A 106 16.64 -19.96 -7.05
CA ILE A 106 15.34 -20.60 -7.32
C ILE A 106 14.86 -21.27 -6.03
N SER A 107 13.61 -21.05 -5.68
CA SER A 107 12.97 -21.73 -4.54
C SER A 107 13.14 -23.26 -4.65
N GLY A 108 13.40 -23.93 -3.52
CA GLY A 108 13.47 -25.39 -3.47
C GLY A 108 12.12 -26.08 -3.39
N LEU A 109 11.04 -25.31 -3.43
CA LEU A 109 9.68 -25.83 -3.41
C LEU A 109 9.44 -26.73 -4.64
N VAL A 110 9.32 -28.04 -4.41
CA VAL A 110 8.98 -29.02 -5.44
C VAL A 110 7.46 -29.13 -5.49
N PHE A 111 6.89 -28.83 -6.65
CA PHE A 111 5.47 -29.02 -6.91
C PHE A 111 5.30 -30.27 -7.78
N ASP A 112 4.67 -31.32 -7.25
CA ASP A 112 4.42 -32.55 -8.02
C ASP A 112 3.11 -32.43 -8.81
N GLU A 113 3.25 -32.36 -10.13
CA GLU A 113 2.15 -32.27 -11.09
C GLU A 113 1.22 -33.51 -11.02
N LYS A 114 1.75 -34.70 -10.67
CA LYS A 114 1.03 -35.98 -10.70
C LYS A 114 0.12 -36.19 -9.49
N VAL A 115 0.39 -35.50 -8.40
CA VAL A 115 -0.36 -35.61 -7.14
C VAL A 115 -1.79 -35.11 -7.33
N PHE A 116 -2.01 -34.16 -8.23
CA PHE A 116 -3.35 -33.65 -8.54
C PHE A 116 -4.14 -34.54 -9.52
N ASP A 117 -3.53 -35.59 -10.06
CA ASP A 117 -4.20 -36.57 -10.92
C ASP A 117 -4.70 -37.79 -10.12
N SER A 118 -4.26 -37.97 -8.87
CA SER A 118 -4.54 -39.16 -8.05
C SER A 118 -5.61 -39.02 -6.98
N PHE A 119 -6.24 -37.83 -6.82
CA PHE A 119 -7.32 -37.62 -5.84
C PHE A 119 -8.70 -37.64 -6.49
N ASP A 120 -9.64 -38.32 -5.83
CA ASP A 120 -11.01 -38.53 -6.29
C ASP A 120 -11.75 -37.22 -6.59
N LYS A 121 -12.61 -37.26 -7.61
CA LYS A 121 -13.22 -36.12 -8.32
C LYS A 121 -14.18 -35.23 -7.51
N GLU A 122 -14.35 -35.43 -6.20
CA GLU A 122 -15.41 -34.76 -5.41
C GLU A 122 -14.92 -33.62 -4.50
N GLU A 123 -13.60 -33.42 -4.33
CA GLU A 123 -13.07 -32.43 -3.38
C GLU A 123 -12.10 -31.41 -4.03
N PHE A 124 -12.41 -30.96 -5.25
CA PHE A 124 -11.64 -29.88 -5.87
C PHE A 124 -12.04 -28.51 -5.32
N SER A 125 -11.20 -27.95 -4.44
CA SER A 125 -11.11 -26.49 -4.30
C SER A 125 -10.57 -25.91 -5.62
N GLU A 126 -11.29 -24.93 -6.20
CA GLU A 126 -10.89 -24.15 -7.38
C GLU A 126 -9.42 -23.70 -7.34
N LEU A 127 -8.91 -23.39 -6.13
CA LEU A 127 -7.53 -22.97 -5.91
C LEU A 127 -6.50 -23.99 -6.44
N HIS A 128 -6.73 -25.30 -6.30
CA HIS A 128 -5.76 -26.31 -6.73
C HIS A 128 -5.58 -26.35 -8.25
N LYS A 129 -6.65 -26.10 -9.00
CA LYS A 129 -6.59 -26.00 -10.46
C LYS A 129 -5.77 -24.77 -10.88
N VAL A 130 -6.05 -23.62 -10.27
CA VAL A 130 -5.31 -22.37 -10.49
C VAL A 130 -3.83 -22.54 -10.18
N VAL A 131 -3.51 -23.22 -9.08
CA VAL A 131 -2.12 -23.54 -8.69
C VAL A 131 -1.44 -24.36 -9.80
N ARG A 132 -2.05 -25.46 -10.25
CA ARG A 132 -1.50 -26.33 -11.29
C ARG A 132 -1.18 -25.55 -12.56
N ASP A 133 -2.15 -24.80 -13.06
CA ASP A 133 -2.02 -24.04 -14.31
C ASP A 133 -0.91 -22.99 -14.21
N ALA A 134 -0.83 -22.29 -13.07
CA ALA A 134 0.20 -21.30 -12.83
C ALA A 134 1.61 -21.91 -12.75
N PHE A 135 1.79 -23.08 -12.12
CA PHE A 135 3.08 -23.77 -12.08
C PHE A 135 3.52 -24.23 -13.47
N VAL A 136 2.61 -24.83 -14.25
CA VAL A 136 2.92 -25.29 -15.61
C VAL A 136 3.34 -24.12 -16.50
N ALA A 137 2.56 -23.05 -16.51
CA ALA A 137 2.85 -21.85 -17.29
C ALA A 137 4.14 -21.16 -16.85
N GLY A 138 4.34 -20.98 -15.54
CA GLY A 138 5.49 -20.27 -14.98
C GLY A 138 6.80 -21.04 -15.17
N LYS A 139 6.79 -22.36 -14.97
CA LYS A 139 7.95 -23.24 -15.20
C LYS A 139 8.39 -23.22 -16.65
N LYS A 140 7.44 -23.29 -17.59
CA LYS A 140 7.73 -23.18 -19.02
C LYS A 140 8.36 -21.83 -19.36
N LEU A 141 7.75 -20.73 -18.90
CA LEU A 141 8.25 -19.38 -19.13
C LEU A 141 9.66 -19.19 -18.55
N PHE A 142 9.90 -19.71 -17.35
CA PHE A 142 11.22 -19.67 -16.71
C PHE A 142 12.29 -20.42 -17.53
N GLN A 143 11.99 -21.63 -18.02
CA GLN A 143 12.89 -22.39 -18.90
C GLN A 143 13.17 -21.69 -20.23
N ASP A 144 12.17 -21.02 -20.82
CA ASP A 144 12.34 -20.27 -22.06
C ASP A 144 13.23 -19.02 -21.85
N ILE A 145 13.24 -18.44 -20.64
CA ILE A 145 14.14 -17.34 -20.28
C ILE A 145 15.57 -17.85 -20.04
N GLU A 146 15.74 -18.93 -19.27
CA GLU A 146 17.07 -19.51 -19.00
C GLU A 146 17.76 -20.02 -20.27
N SER A 147 16.99 -20.57 -21.22
CA SER A 147 17.51 -21.00 -22.53
C SER A 147 17.82 -19.85 -23.50
N GLY A 148 17.59 -18.60 -23.09
CA GLY A 148 17.83 -17.42 -23.92
C GLY A 148 16.85 -17.22 -25.08
N LYS A 149 15.85 -18.11 -25.24
CA LYS A 149 14.83 -18.00 -26.30
C LYS A 149 14.03 -16.72 -26.17
N VAL A 150 13.64 -16.36 -24.95
CA VAL A 150 12.91 -15.10 -24.69
C VAL A 150 13.78 -13.89 -24.96
N GLN A 151 15.09 -13.94 -24.64
CA GLN A 151 15.99 -12.84 -24.94
C GLN A 151 16.16 -12.66 -26.46
N GLY A 152 16.22 -13.75 -27.22
CA GLY A 152 16.19 -13.76 -28.68
C GLY A 152 14.87 -13.28 -29.28
N GLU A 153 13.72 -13.61 -28.68
CA GLU A 153 12.40 -13.11 -29.09
C GLU A 153 12.19 -11.64 -28.73
N VAL A 154 12.68 -11.17 -27.58
CA VAL A 154 12.65 -9.76 -27.19
C VAL A 154 13.55 -8.93 -28.12
N VAL A 155 14.72 -9.48 -28.52
CA VAL A 155 15.68 -8.84 -29.44
C VAL A 155 15.26 -8.94 -30.93
N SER A 156 14.58 -10.02 -31.33
CA SER A 156 14.02 -10.19 -32.69
C SER A 156 12.68 -9.44 -32.84
N GLY A 157 11.87 -9.44 -31.79
CA GLY A 157 10.64 -8.68 -31.65
C GLY A 157 10.87 -7.16 -31.60
N THR A 158 12.06 -6.70 -31.18
CA THR A 158 12.45 -5.28 -31.29
C THR A 158 12.50 -4.76 -32.72
N GLN A 159 12.55 -5.61 -33.75
CA GLN A 159 12.50 -5.16 -35.14
C GLN A 159 11.09 -5.20 -35.75
N ASN A 160 10.14 -5.99 -35.20
CA ASN A 160 8.86 -6.22 -35.88
C ASN A 160 7.59 -6.05 -35.02
N GLN A 161 7.66 -5.86 -33.70
CA GLN A 161 6.49 -5.53 -32.84
C GLN A 161 6.86 -4.73 -31.58
N THR A 162 7.69 -3.68 -31.66
CA THR A 162 7.62 -2.64 -30.64
C THR A 162 6.27 -1.93 -30.79
N GLU A 163 5.37 -2.05 -29.81
CA GLU A 163 4.40 -0.98 -29.58
C GLU A 163 5.24 0.30 -29.46
N SER A 164 5.27 1.11 -30.52
CA SER A 164 5.96 2.39 -30.51
C SER A 164 5.44 3.16 -29.31
N CYS A 165 6.34 3.72 -28.49
CA CYS A 165 5.97 4.59 -27.39
C CYS A 165 5.97 6.03 -27.92
N PRO A 166 4.85 6.55 -28.45
CA PRO A 166 4.82 7.92 -28.90
C PRO A 166 4.93 8.86 -27.71
N ASP A 167 5.78 9.88 -27.82
CA ASP A 167 5.93 10.93 -26.80
C ASP A 167 4.63 11.75 -26.61
N SER A 168 3.71 11.67 -27.58
CA SER A 168 2.38 12.25 -27.52
C SER A 168 1.36 11.49 -28.36
N VAL A 169 0.12 11.42 -27.90
CA VAL A 169 -1.04 10.84 -28.61
C VAL A 169 -2.14 11.89 -28.69
N SER A 170 -2.73 12.08 -29.86
CA SER A 170 -3.84 13.02 -30.06
C SER A 170 -4.98 12.34 -30.79
N LEU A 171 -6.22 12.56 -30.34
CA LEU A 171 -7.42 12.09 -31.02
C LEU A 171 -8.43 13.23 -31.15
N TRP A 172 -9.03 13.34 -32.32
CA TRP A 172 -10.20 14.20 -32.52
C TRP A 172 -11.44 13.56 -31.92
N GLY A 173 -12.44 14.37 -31.56
CA GLY A 173 -13.66 13.88 -30.90
C GLY A 173 -14.37 12.76 -31.66
N SER A 174 -14.45 12.85 -32.99
CA SER A 174 -15.03 11.80 -33.83
C SER A 174 -14.26 10.49 -33.79
N GLU A 175 -12.93 10.55 -33.80
CA GLU A 175 -12.05 9.38 -33.71
C GLU A 175 -12.13 8.74 -32.33
N PHE A 176 -12.12 9.56 -31.28
CA PHE A 176 -12.25 9.11 -29.90
C PHE A 176 -13.58 8.36 -29.67
N VAL A 177 -14.69 8.89 -30.17
CA VAL A 177 -16.00 8.23 -30.07
C VAL A 177 -16.05 6.94 -30.90
N ALA A 178 -15.48 6.94 -32.11
CA ALA A 178 -15.40 5.74 -32.95
C ALA A 178 -14.54 4.63 -32.32
N GLY A 179 -13.49 4.99 -31.58
CA GLY A 179 -12.63 4.09 -30.81
C GLY A 179 -13.22 3.62 -29.48
N GLY A 180 -14.54 3.71 -29.28
CA GLY A 180 -15.19 3.27 -28.04
C GLY A 180 -14.98 4.20 -26.85
N LYS A 181 -14.65 5.49 -27.09
CA LYS A 181 -14.37 6.50 -26.07
C LYS A 181 -13.15 6.19 -25.20
N ILE A 182 -12.17 5.48 -25.77
CA ILE A 182 -10.89 5.16 -25.12
C ILE A 182 -9.75 5.70 -25.99
N MET A 183 -8.81 6.40 -25.35
CA MET A 183 -7.49 6.69 -25.93
C MET A 183 -6.48 5.70 -25.35
N VAL A 184 -5.73 5.01 -26.21
CA VAL A 184 -4.66 4.09 -25.80
C VAL A 184 -3.36 4.87 -25.59
N ILE A 185 -2.71 4.62 -24.45
CA ILE A 185 -1.42 5.18 -24.05
C ILE A 185 -0.47 3.98 -23.85
N PRO A 186 0.12 3.44 -24.92
CA PRO A 186 0.68 2.08 -24.92
C PRO A 186 1.79 1.85 -23.88
N CYS A 187 2.52 2.90 -23.50
CA CYS A 187 3.64 2.83 -22.57
C CYS A 187 3.33 3.47 -21.20
N GLY A 188 2.05 3.76 -20.95
CA GLY A 188 1.59 4.39 -19.73
C GLY A 188 2.01 5.86 -19.61
N MET A 189 1.97 6.38 -18.39
CA MET A 189 2.43 7.72 -18.05
C MET A 189 3.75 7.67 -17.29
N THR A 190 4.46 8.81 -17.24
CA THR A 190 5.62 9.03 -16.38
C THR A 190 5.47 10.36 -15.63
N LEU A 191 6.41 10.68 -14.75
CA LEU A 191 6.42 11.95 -14.02
C LEU A 191 6.46 13.12 -15.01
N GLY A 192 5.54 14.06 -14.87
CA GLY A 192 5.39 15.21 -15.77
C GLY A 192 4.55 14.95 -17.03
N SER A 193 4.14 13.69 -17.29
CA SER A 193 3.14 13.40 -18.31
C SER A 193 1.84 14.16 -18.03
N HIS A 194 1.16 14.59 -19.08
CA HIS A 194 -0.12 15.28 -18.95
C HIS A 194 -1.10 14.87 -20.04
N ILE A 195 -2.38 14.86 -19.67
CA ILE A 195 -3.51 14.53 -20.54
C ILE A 195 -4.48 15.70 -20.51
N THR A 196 -4.86 16.18 -21.68
CA THR A 196 -5.80 17.27 -21.86
C THR A 196 -7.05 16.79 -22.58
N VAL A 197 -8.21 17.08 -22.02
CA VAL A 197 -9.53 16.82 -22.61
C VAL A 197 -10.22 18.16 -22.86
N VAL A 198 -10.60 18.40 -24.10
CA VAL A 198 -11.42 19.55 -24.49
C VAL A 198 -12.84 19.06 -24.69
N GLY A 199 -13.77 19.59 -23.90
CA GLY A 199 -15.14 19.08 -23.88
C GLY A 199 -16.19 20.14 -23.61
N THR A 200 -17.44 19.77 -23.84
CA THR A 200 -18.62 20.59 -23.52
C THR A 200 -19.65 19.74 -22.80
N PRO A 201 -19.99 20.04 -21.53
CA PRO A 201 -21.01 19.31 -20.81
C PRO A 201 -22.38 19.50 -21.46
N ARG A 202 -23.18 18.45 -21.50
CA ARG A 202 -24.55 18.50 -22.05
C ARG A 202 -25.52 19.10 -21.04
N TRP A 203 -26.71 19.46 -21.54
CA TRP A 203 -27.80 19.90 -20.68
C TRP A 203 -28.20 18.78 -19.73
N ALA A 204 -28.57 19.16 -18.50
CA ALA A 204 -29.18 18.20 -17.62
C ALA A 204 -30.44 17.62 -18.26
N HIS A 205 -30.61 16.32 -18.07
CA HIS A 205 -31.77 15.57 -18.53
C HIS A 205 -32.41 14.85 -17.35
N GLU A 206 -33.65 14.39 -17.54
CA GLU A 206 -34.35 13.59 -16.55
C GLU A 206 -33.61 12.26 -16.36
N GLU A 207 -33.33 11.87 -15.12
CA GLU A 207 -32.75 10.57 -14.78
C GLU A 207 -33.82 9.68 -14.12
N LYS A 208 -33.93 8.45 -14.62
CA LYS A 208 -34.94 7.47 -14.18
C LYS A 208 -34.30 6.23 -13.53
N ASP A 209 -32.97 6.14 -13.49
CA ASP A 209 -32.26 5.07 -12.80
C ASP A 209 -32.31 5.26 -11.27
N PRO A 210 -32.88 4.29 -10.51
CA PRO A 210 -32.96 4.35 -9.04
C PRO A 210 -31.59 4.33 -8.33
N LYS A 211 -30.49 4.02 -9.02
CA LYS A 211 -29.13 4.03 -8.43
C LYS A 211 -28.51 5.42 -8.32
N ILE A 212 -29.00 6.38 -9.11
CA ILE A 212 -28.52 7.77 -9.12
C ILE A 212 -29.48 8.65 -8.31
N THR A 213 -30.76 8.31 -8.30
CA THR A 213 -31.80 9.02 -7.57
C THR A 213 -31.89 8.52 -6.13
N LEU A 214 -31.50 9.37 -5.16
CA LEU A 214 -31.96 9.19 -3.78
C LEU A 214 -33.47 9.45 -3.79
N VAL A 215 -34.24 8.36 -3.78
CA VAL A 215 -35.71 8.35 -3.74
C VAL A 215 -36.18 9.24 -2.59
N LYS A 216 -36.49 10.51 -2.91
CA LYS A 216 -37.35 11.36 -2.12
C LYS A 216 -38.72 11.25 -2.76
N ASP A 217 -39.67 10.74 -1.98
CA ASP A 217 -41.12 10.71 -2.21
C ASP A 217 -41.58 10.72 -3.69
N ASP A 218 -41.82 9.52 -4.24
CA ASP A 218 -42.57 9.07 -5.44
C ASP A 218 -42.90 9.98 -6.66
N ASP A 219 -42.57 11.27 -6.73
CA ASP A 219 -42.95 12.17 -7.84
C ASP A 219 -41.88 13.24 -8.25
N GLU A 220 -40.73 13.36 -7.58
CA GLU A 220 -39.69 14.34 -7.98
C GLU A 220 -38.71 13.81 -9.04
N ILE A 221 -38.87 14.27 -10.28
CA ILE A 221 -37.94 14.00 -11.38
C ILE A 221 -36.60 14.72 -11.12
N VAL A 222 -35.51 13.96 -10.98
CA VAL A 222 -34.17 14.52 -10.77
C VAL A 222 -33.52 14.82 -12.11
N MET A 223 -33.11 16.07 -12.30
CA MET A 223 -32.32 16.50 -13.46
C MET A 223 -30.82 16.24 -13.19
N VAL A 224 -30.19 15.43 -14.03
CA VAL A 224 -28.78 15.03 -13.90
C VAL A 224 -27.97 15.56 -15.08
N SER A 225 -26.78 16.09 -14.78
CA SER A 225 -25.72 16.35 -15.76
C SER A 225 -24.41 15.95 -15.09
N GLN A 226 -23.80 14.85 -15.54
CA GLN A 226 -22.55 14.35 -14.97
C GLN A 226 -21.69 13.67 -16.04
N PHE A 227 -20.38 13.78 -15.90
CA PHE A 227 -19.46 13.03 -16.74
C PHE A 227 -18.29 12.49 -15.93
N MET A 228 -17.58 11.53 -16.49
CA MET A 228 -16.44 10.90 -15.84
C MET A 228 -15.27 10.77 -16.81
N MET A 229 -14.07 10.89 -16.26
CA MET A 229 -12.80 10.68 -16.91
C MET A 229 -12.02 9.65 -16.08
N GLU A 230 -11.52 8.59 -16.71
CA GLU A 230 -10.80 7.52 -16.04
C GLU A 230 -9.45 7.25 -16.68
N LEU A 231 -8.39 7.21 -15.86
CA LEU A 231 -7.14 6.56 -16.24
C LEU A 231 -7.26 5.07 -15.93
N GLN A 232 -7.08 4.22 -16.93
CA GLN A 232 -7.30 2.78 -16.86
C GLN A 232 -6.04 1.98 -17.21
N GLY A 233 -5.91 0.79 -16.64
CA GLY A 233 -4.95 -0.22 -17.09
C GLY A 233 -5.61 -1.19 -18.08
N LEU A 234 -5.35 -1.03 -19.38
CA LEU A 234 -6.04 -1.78 -20.44
C LEU A 234 -5.58 -3.24 -20.58
N LYS A 235 -4.44 -3.62 -19.98
CA LYS A 235 -3.95 -5.01 -19.97
C LYS A 235 -4.51 -5.72 -18.71
N THR A 236 -5.66 -6.38 -18.86
CA THR A 236 -6.34 -7.13 -17.78
C THR A 236 -5.72 -8.52 -17.58
N VAL A 237 -5.73 -9.02 -16.35
CA VAL A 237 -5.64 -10.46 -16.08
C VAL A 237 -7.00 -11.06 -16.45
N ASP A 238 -7.04 -12.25 -17.07
CA ASP A 238 -8.29 -12.89 -17.50
C ASP A 238 -9.32 -12.93 -16.35
N GLY A 239 -10.50 -12.33 -16.55
CA GLY A 239 -11.61 -12.34 -15.58
C GLY A 239 -11.80 -11.07 -14.73
N GLU A 240 -10.95 -10.05 -14.83
CA GLU A 240 -11.10 -8.76 -14.13
C GLU A 240 -11.43 -7.60 -15.09
N ASP A 241 -12.24 -6.63 -14.64
CA ASP A 241 -12.41 -5.36 -15.33
C ASP A 241 -11.10 -4.54 -15.33
N PRO A 242 -10.83 -3.70 -16.35
CA PRO A 242 -9.65 -2.85 -16.38
C PRO A 242 -9.57 -1.97 -15.12
N PRO A 243 -8.47 -2.01 -14.36
CA PRO A 243 -8.33 -1.19 -13.15
C PRO A 243 -8.54 0.30 -13.42
N ARG A 244 -9.18 1.02 -12.48
CA ARG A 244 -9.35 2.48 -12.55
C ARG A 244 -8.31 3.15 -11.66
N ILE A 245 -7.21 3.59 -12.25
CA ILE A 245 -6.07 4.19 -11.53
C ILE A 245 -6.47 5.56 -10.96
N LEU A 246 -7.17 6.35 -11.78
CA LEU A 246 -7.82 7.60 -11.38
C LEU A 246 -9.22 7.61 -11.99
N HIS A 247 -10.24 7.72 -11.16
CA HIS A 247 -11.62 8.01 -11.55
C HIS A 247 -11.93 9.44 -11.12
N PHE A 248 -12.19 10.31 -12.09
CA PHE A 248 -12.54 11.71 -11.89
C PHE A 248 -13.96 11.96 -12.39
N ASN A 249 -14.88 12.30 -11.49
CA ASN A 249 -16.31 12.38 -11.76
C ASN A 249 -16.92 13.71 -11.31
N PRO A 250 -16.91 14.74 -12.19
CA PRO A 250 -17.65 15.97 -12.00
C PRO A 250 -19.16 15.76 -12.14
N ARG A 251 -19.91 16.16 -11.12
CA ARG A 251 -21.37 16.20 -11.12
C ARG A 251 -21.81 17.65 -11.15
N LEU A 252 -22.46 18.07 -12.23
CA LEU A 252 -22.95 19.45 -12.41
C LEU A 252 -24.33 19.62 -11.77
N LYS A 253 -25.20 18.60 -11.90
CA LYS A 253 -26.53 18.53 -11.29
C LYS A 253 -26.89 17.10 -10.91
N GLY A 254 -27.85 16.96 -9.99
CA GLY A 254 -28.41 15.67 -9.58
C GLY A 254 -27.68 14.97 -8.43
N ASP A 255 -26.68 15.63 -7.84
CA ASP A 255 -26.05 15.13 -6.62
C ASP A 255 -26.99 15.34 -5.40
N TRP A 256 -26.93 14.42 -4.45
CA TRP A 256 -27.77 14.42 -3.24
C TRP A 256 -27.62 15.67 -2.36
N SER A 257 -26.48 16.35 -2.44
CA SER A 257 -26.26 17.61 -1.75
C SER A 257 -27.01 18.79 -2.38
N GLY A 258 -27.61 18.58 -3.56
CA GLY A 258 -28.23 19.61 -4.39
C GLY A 258 -27.22 20.55 -5.05
N ARG A 259 -25.92 20.27 -4.95
CA ARG A 259 -24.83 21.15 -5.38
C ARG A 259 -23.89 20.45 -6.35
N PRO A 260 -23.20 21.21 -7.22
CA PRO A 260 -22.16 20.65 -8.06
C PRO A 260 -20.95 20.23 -7.22
N VAL A 261 -20.41 19.05 -7.51
CA VAL A 261 -19.32 18.43 -6.76
C VAL A 261 -18.38 17.67 -7.69
N ILE A 262 -17.13 17.54 -7.26
CA ILE A 262 -16.16 16.67 -7.94
C ILE A 262 -15.85 15.50 -7.00
N GLU A 263 -16.06 14.29 -7.48
CA GLU A 263 -15.69 13.06 -6.78
C GLU A 263 -14.51 12.39 -7.47
N GLN A 264 -13.54 11.94 -6.68
CA GLN A 264 -12.33 11.28 -7.15
C GLN A 264 -12.06 10.01 -6.39
N ASN A 265 -11.66 8.97 -7.09
CA ASN A 265 -11.36 7.69 -6.48
C ASN A 265 -10.40 6.85 -7.34
N THR A 266 -10.02 5.69 -6.80
CA THR A 266 -9.26 4.66 -7.50
C THR A 266 -10.00 3.35 -7.27
N CYS A 267 -10.15 2.55 -8.33
CA CYS A 267 -10.69 1.19 -8.26
C CYS A 267 -9.57 0.20 -8.53
N TYR A 268 -9.11 -0.48 -7.48
CA TYR A 268 -8.10 -1.53 -7.56
C TYR A 268 -8.77 -2.89 -7.39
N ARG A 269 -8.62 -3.78 -8.38
CA ARG A 269 -9.24 -5.12 -8.40
C ARG A 269 -10.72 -5.11 -7.99
N MET A 270 -11.49 -4.33 -8.74
CA MET A 270 -12.94 -4.16 -8.53
C MET A 270 -13.33 -3.56 -7.17
N GLN A 271 -12.38 -2.99 -6.41
CA GLN A 271 -12.67 -2.22 -5.19
C GLN A 271 -12.33 -0.75 -5.32
N TRP A 272 -13.37 0.04 -5.12
CA TRP A 272 -13.23 1.47 -4.86
C TRP A 272 -12.56 1.71 -3.51
N GLY A 273 -11.53 2.55 -3.51
CA GLY A 273 -10.98 3.10 -2.27
C GLY A 273 -11.92 4.12 -1.63
N SER A 274 -11.48 4.80 -0.57
CA SER A 274 -12.25 5.90 0.03
C SER A 274 -12.42 7.04 -0.96
N ALA A 275 -13.64 7.47 -1.27
CA ALA A 275 -13.84 8.58 -2.21
C ALA A 275 -13.31 9.90 -1.63
N MET A 276 -12.60 10.66 -2.46
CA MET A 276 -12.21 12.04 -2.17
C MET A 276 -13.20 12.97 -2.86
N ARG A 277 -13.86 13.84 -2.07
CA ARG A 277 -14.95 14.67 -2.55
C ARG A 277 -14.65 16.15 -2.33
N CYS A 278 -14.72 16.93 -3.39
CA CYS A 278 -14.59 18.38 -3.36
C CYS A 278 -15.99 19.00 -3.56
N ASP A 279 -16.47 19.70 -2.53
CA ASP A 279 -17.81 20.27 -2.42
C ASP A 279 -17.81 21.81 -2.41
N GLY A 280 -16.70 22.41 -2.81
CA GLY A 280 -16.49 23.85 -2.88
C GLY A 280 -15.78 24.46 -1.68
N TRP A 281 -15.44 23.68 -0.66
CA TRP A 281 -14.54 24.13 0.38
C TRP A 281 -13.08 23.87 0.03
N LYS A 282 -12.20 24.82 0.36
CA LYS A 282 -10.76 24.59 0.30
C LYS A 282 -10.39 23.56 1.38
N SER A 283 -9.61 22.55 1.01
CA SER A 283 -9.02 21.61 1.97
C SER A 283 -8.27 22.35 3.08
N LYS A 284 -8.37 21.85 4.32
CA LYS A 284 -7.79 22.52 5.47
C LYS A 284 -6.26 22.56 5.35
N PRO A 285 -5.59 23.61 5.86
CA PRO A 285 -4.12 23.66 5.90
C PRO A 285 -3.47 22.52 6.69
N SER A 286 -4.23 21.85 7.56
CA SER A 286 -3.82 20.67 8.33
C SER A 286 -4.09 19.34 7.62
N GLU A 287 -4.66 19.35 6.41
CA GLU A 287 -4.79 18.16 5.58
C GLU A 287 -3.56 18.03 4.68
N ASP A 288 -3.03 16.80 4.51
CA ASP A 288 -1.87 16.55 3.65
C ASP A 288 -2.09 17.14 2.25
N THR A 289 -1.18 18.01 1.81
CA THR A 289 -1.09 18.50 0.43
C THR A 289 -0.52 17.41 -0.49
N VAL A 290 -0.74 17.55 -1.79
CA VAL A 290 -0.10 16.74 -2.83
C VAL A 290 0.85 17.65 -3.60
N ASP A 291 2.16 17.42 -3.50
CA ASP A 291 3.19 18.27 -4.13
C ASP A 291 3.06 19.77 -3.75
N GLY A 292 2.62 20.03 -2.51
CA GLY A 292 2.37 21.38 -2.01
C GLY A 292 1.09 22.04 -2.53
N GLN A 293 0.28 21.33 -3.35
CA GLN A 293 -1.05 21.75 -3.78
C GLN A 293 -2.13 21.19 -2.85
N VAL A 294 -3.23 21.93 -2.69
CA VAL A 294 -4.37 21.47 -1.88
C VAL A 294 -5.15 20.37 -2.60
N LYS A 295 -5.74 19.45 -1.82
CA LYS A 295 -6.59 18.40 -2.37
C LYS A 295 -7.84 18.97 -3.04
N CYS A 296 -8.51 19.96 -2.44
CA CYS A 296 -9.64 20.67 -3.03
C CYS A 296 -9.45 22.18 -2.95
N GLU A 297 -9.70 22.91 -4.05
CA GLU A 297 -9.79 24.36 -4.04
C GLU A 297 -11.20 24.86 -3.71
N LYS A 298 -11.28 26.11 -3.23
CA LYS A 298 -12.57 26.77 -2.98
C LYS A 298 -13.21 27.25 -4.29
N TRP A 299 -14.53 27.09 -4.38
CA TRP A 299 -15.39 27.74 -5.38
C TRP A 299 -16.65 28.32 -4.73
N ILE A 300 -17.25 29.30 -5.42
CA ILE A 300 -18.46 30.03 -5.00
C ILE A 300 -19.61 29.05 -4.83
N ARG A 301 -20.32 29.19 -3.71
CA ARG A 301 -21.56 28.46 -3.42
C ARG A 301 -22.73 29.45 -3.50
N ASP A 302 -23.90 28.99 -3.93
CA ASP A 302 -25.09 29.85 -4.05
C ASP A 302 -25.55 30.46 -2.69
N ASP A 303 -25.08 29.94 -1.55
CA ASP A 303 -25.35 30.49 -0.22
C ASP A 303 -24.30 31.48 0.28
N ASP A 304 -23.25 31.78 -0.51
CA ASP A 304 -22.30 32.83 -0.15
C ASP A 304 -23.01 34.18 -0.34
N ASP A 305 -23.57 34.68 0.76
CA ASP A 305 -24.25 35.98 0.90
C ASP A 305 -23.25 37.13 0.68
N HIS A 306 -22.75 37.24 -0.55
CA HIS A 306 -21.99 38.37 -1.00
C HIS A 306 -22.98 39.44 -1.38
N SER A 307 -23.21 40.37 -0.45
CA SER A 307 -23.79 41.68 -0.75
C SER A 307 -23.13 42.18 -2.04
N GLU A 308 -23.93 42.37 -3.09
CA GLU A 308 -23.56 42.94 -4.39
C GLU A 308 -22.91 44.31 -4.19
N GLU A 309 -21.61 44.34 -3.85
CA GLU A 309 -20.82 45.56 -3.92
C GLU A 309 -20.60 45.83 -5.40
N SER A 310 -21.36 46.79 -5.94
CA SER A 310 -21.25 47.20 -7.33
C SER A 310 -19.78 47.43 -7.71
N LYS A 311 -19.38 46.95 -8.89
CA LYS A 311 -17.99 47.02 -9.40
C LYS A 311 -17.37 48.42 -9.24
N ALA A 312 -18.17 49.49 -9.26
CA ALA A 312 -17.74 50.87 -9.04
C ALA A 312 -17.19 51.13 -7.62
N THR A 313 -17.81 50.58 -6.58
CA THR A 313 -17.39 50.72 -5.17
C THR A 313 -16.07 49.98 -4.89
N TRP A 314 -15.85 48.87 -5.58
CA TRP A 314 -14.63 48.06 -5.51
C TRP A 314 -13.40 48.79 -6.07
N TRP A 315 -13.55 49.53 -7.17
CA TRP A 315 -12.47 50.37 -7.72
C TRP A 315 -12.09 51.53 -6.77
N LEU A 316 -13.07 52.13 -6.09
CA LEU A 316 -12.82 53.22 -5.15
C LEU A 316 -11.99 52.78 -3.94
N LYS A 317 -12.25 51.59 -3.40
CA LYS A 317 -11.48 51.05 -2.25
C LYS A 317 -10.03 50.70 -2.62
N ARG A 318 -9.78 50.38 -3.90
CA ARG A 318 -8.43 50.08 -4.42
C ARG A 318 -7.55 51.33 -4.58
N LEU A 319 -8.16 52.51 -4.73
CA LEU A 319 -7.45 53.78 -4.87
C LEU A 319 -7.07 54.43 -3.53
N ILE A 320 -7.73 54.06 -2.42
CA ILE A 320 -7.60 54.80 -1.14
C ILE A 320 -7.05 53.92 0.01
N GLY A 321 -7.05 52.58 -0.10
CA GLY A 321 -6.70 51.68 1.00
C GLY A 321 -5.35 50.96 0.86
N GLY A 322 -4.28 51.51 1.43
CA GLY A 322 -3.00 50.83 1.57
C GLY A 322 -3.01 49.74 2.65
N ARG A 323 -2.99 48.47 2.25
CA ARG A 323 -2.34 47.31 2.91
C ARG A 323 -2.68 46.03 2.15
N THR A 324 -1.65 45.24 1.84
CA THR A 324 -1.68 43.95 1.14
C THR A 324 -2.42 42.86 1.94
N LYS A 325 -3.75 42.83 1.88
CA LYS A 325 -4.50 41.59 2.15
C LYS A 325 -4.46 40.72 0.90
N LYS A 326 -3.99 39.48 1.05
CA LYS A 326 -4.04 38.44 0.01
C LYS A 326 -5.53 38.18 -0.28
N VAL A 327 -6.03 38.71 -1.41
CA VAL A 327 -7.43 38.55 -1.80
C VAL A 327 -7.62 37.10 -2.26
N SER A 328 -8.40 36.31 -1.52
CA SER A 328 -8.94 35.05 -2.02
C SER A 328 -10.03 35.40 -3.04
N ILE A 329 -9.70 35.33 -4.33
CA ILE A 329 -10.71 35.40 -5.37
C ILE A 329 -11.44 34.06 -5.32
N ASP A 330 -12.69 34.08 -4.90
CA ASP A 330 -13.59 32.94 -4.98
C ASP A 330 -14.13 32.87 -6.42
N TRP A 331 -14.18 31.67 -6.98
CA TRP A 331 -14.47 31.43 -8.41
C TRP A 331 -15.61 30.43 -8.56
N PRO A 332 -16.40 30.46 -9.64
CA PRO A 332 -17.50 29.51 -9.82
C PRO A 332 -17.00 28.06 -9.99
N TYR A 333 -17.94 27.12 -9.88
CA TYR A 333 -17.71 25.71 -10.21
C TYR A 333 -17.13 25.57 -11.64
N PRO A 334 -16.08 24.75 -11.85
CA PRO A 334 -15.29 24.77 -13.09
C PRO A 334 -16.01 24.21 -14.34
N PHE A 335 -17.13 23.51 -14.17
CA PHE A 335 -17.87 22.92 -15.30
C PHE A 335 -19.27 23.52 -15.40
N VAL A 336 -19.63 23.99 -16.59
CA VAL A 336 -20.94 24.61 -16.84
C VAL A 336 -21.56 23.98 -18.08
N GLU A 337 -22.84 23.64 -18.00
CA GLU A 337 -23.62 23.11 -19.12
C GLU A 337 -23.45 24.00 -20.37
N LYS A 338 -23.16 23.37 -21.52
CA LYS A 338 -22.93 24.02 -22.82
C LYS A 338 -21.77 25.00 -22.91
N LYS A 339 -20.90 25.07 -21.90
CA LYS A 339 -19.64 25.83 -22.00
C LYS A 339 -18.47 24.88 -22.27
N LEU A 340 -17.60 25.30 -23.18
CA LEU A 340 -16.34 24.64 -23.43
C LEU A 340 -15.46 24.73 -22.18
N PHE A 341 -14.75 23.65 -21.86
CA PHE A 341 -13.67 23.65 -20.88
C PHE A 341 -12.44 22.94 -21.45
N VAL A 342 -11.28 23.26 -20.89
CA VAL A 342 -10.01 22.55 -21.11
C VAL A 342 -9.57 21.94 -19.79
N LEU A 343 -9.72 20.62 -19.65
CA LEU A 343 -9.30 19.86 -18.48
C LEU A 343 -7.90 19.29 -18.73
N THR A 344 -6.94 19.57 -17.87
CA THR A 344 -5.60 18.98 -17.92
C THR A 344 -5.32 18.22 -16.63
N VAL A 345 -4.99 16.94 -16.76
CA VAL A 345 -4.50 16.09 -15.68
C VAL A 345 -3.00 15.93 -15.85
N SER A 346 -2.22 16.26 -14.83
CA SER A 346 -0.76 16.15 -14.84
C SER A 346 -0.28 15.20 -13.75
N ALA A 347 0.70 14.36 -14.09
CA ALA A 347 1.33 13.43 -13.16
C ALA A 347 2.43 14.15 -12.37
N GLY A 348 2.16 14.42 -11.10
CA GLY A 348 3.10 14.97 -10.12
C GLY A 348 3.96 13.90 -9.45
N LEU A 349 4.70 14.29 -8.41
CA LEU A 349 5.55 13.38 -7.67
C LEU A 349 4.77 12.63 -6.58
N GLU A 350 3.73 13.24 -6.02
CA GLU A 350 2.88 12.69 -4.94
C GLU A 350 1.46 12.34 -5.40
N GLY A 351 1.04 12.80 -6.58
CA GLY A 351 -0.28 12.50 -7.12
C GLY A 351 -0.58 13.15 -8.47
N TYR A 352 -1.84 13.06 -8.87
CA TYR A 352 -2.36 13.72 -10.06
C TYR A 352 -2.87 15.13 -9.71
N HIS A 353 -2.51 16.12 -10.53
CA HIS A 353 -3.04 17.48 -10.41
C HIS A 353 -3.99 17.78 -11.56
N ILE A 354 -5.18 18.24 -11.21
CA ILE A 354 -6.26 18.53 -12.15
C ILE A 354 -6.42 20.04 -12.28
N ASN A 355 -6.24 20.54 -13.49
CA ASN A 355 -6.44 21.93 -13.85
C ASN A 355 -7.58 22.05 -14.86
N VAL A 356 -8.42 23.08 -14.71
CA VAL A 356 -9.47 23.43 -15.67
C VAL A 356 -9.24 24.87 -16.13
N ASP A 357 -9.20 25.08 -17.44
CA ASP A 357 -8.91 26.37 -18.09
C ASP A 357 -7.64 27.04 -17.55
N GLY A 358 -6.61 26.22 -17.32
CA GLY A 358 -5.30 26.65 -16.79
C GLY A 358 -5.24 26.88 -15.27
N ARG A 359 -6.36 26.73 -14.55
CA ARG A 359 -6.42 26.89 -13.09
C ARG A 359 -6.46 25.54 -12.38
N HIS A 360 -5.63 25.37 -11.36
CA HIS A 360 -5.68 24.21 -10.47
C HIS A 360 -7.02 24.14 -9.72
N ILE A 361 -7.66 22.97 -9.74
CA ILE A 361 -8.97 22.71 -9.10
C ILE A 361 -8.83 21.72 -7.95
N THR A 362 -8.07 20.64 -8.16
CA THR A 362 -7.95 19.55 -7.18
C THR A 362 -6.70 18.73 -7.45
N SER A 363 -6.15 18.16 -6.38
CA SER A 363 -5.03 17.20 -6.45
C SER A 363 -5.42 15.89 -5.78
N PHE A 364 -5.17 14.78 -6.45
CA PHE A 364 -5.48 13.44 -5.97
C PHE A 364 -4.18 12.66 -5.71
N PRO A 365 -3.89 12.26 -4.46
CA PRO A 365 -2.67 11.54 -4.14
C PRO A 365 -2.64 10.16 -4.79
N TYR A 366 -1.45 9.70 -5.17
CA TYR A 366 -1.28 8.31 -5.63
C TYR A 366 -1.74 7.33 -4.55
N ARG A 367 -2.42 6.27 -4.98
CA ARG A 367 -2.86 5.18 -4.11
C ARG A 367 -2.08 3.92 -4.42
N THR A 368 -1.86 3.12 -3.37
CA THR A 368 -1.18 1.82 -3.46
C THR A 368 -1.87 0.91 -4.46
N GLY A 369 -1.08 0.14 -5.21
CA GLY A 369 -1.58 -0.83 -6.19
C GLY A 369 -1.41 -0.42 -7.65
N PHE A 370 -1.02 0.83 -7.93
CA PHE A 370 -0.77 1.30 -9.29
C PHE A 370 0.47 2.19 -9.39
N THR A 371 1.16 2.04 -10.51
CA THR A 371 2.21 2.93 -10.97
C THR A 371 1.69 3.80 -12.11
N LEU A 372 2.37 4.91 -12.42
CA LEU A 372 2.02 5.76 -13.57
C LEU A 372 2.04 4.97 -14.90
N GLU A 373 2.88 3.96 -14.96
CA GLU A 373 3.08 3.08 -16.10
C GLU A 373 1.86 2.20 -16.38
N ASP A 374 1.04 1.94 -15.36
CA ASP A 374 -0.17 1.13 -15.50
C ASP A 374 -1.28 1.93 -16.23
N ALA A 375 -1.19 3.26 -16.28
CA ALA A 375 -2.16 4.16 -16.91
C ALA A 375 -2.06 4.12 -18.44
N THR A 376 -2.47 2.99 -18.99
CA THR A 376 -2.34 2.64 -20.41
C THR A 376 -3.55 3.02 -21.25
N GLY A 377 -4.60 3.57 -20.63
CA GLY A 377 -5.77 4.09 -21.33
C GLY A 377 -6.42 5.28 -20.62
N LEU A 378 -7.02 6.18 -21.41
CA LEU A 378 -7.91 7.22 -20.93
C LEU A 378 -9.32 6.96 -21.47
N PHE A 379 -10.29 6.77 -20.57
CA PHE A 379 -11.71 6.61 -20.89
C PHE A 379 -12.49 7.85 -20.47
N VAL A 380 -13.43 8.31 -21.29
CA VAL A 380 -14.31 9.44 -20.96
C VAL A 380 -15.75 9.09 -21.32
N ASN A 381 -16.68 9.26 -20.37
CA ASN A 381 -18.09 8.93 -20.58
C ASN A 381 -19.04 9.85 -19.81
N GLY A 382 -20.34 9.72 -20.06
CA GLY A 382 -21.40 10.55 -19.45
C GLY A 382 -21.82 11.72 -20.33
N ASP A 383 -22.35 12.77 -19.70
CA ASP A 383 -22.98 13.96 -20.29
C ASP A 383 -21.99 14.99 -20.80
N ILE A 384 -21.12 14.55 -21.70
CA ILE A 384 -20.08 15.36 -22.30
C ILE A 384 -19.95 15.10 -23.80
N ASP A 385 -19.81 16.18 -24.55
CA ASP A 385 -19.39 16.16 -25.94
C ASP A 385 -17.87 16.41 -25.98
N VAL A 386 -17.08 15.41 -26.32
CA VAL A 386 -15.60 15.48 -26.37
C VAL A 386 -15.18 15.98 -27.74
N HIS A 387 -14.42 17.08 -27.77
CA HIS A 387 -13.94 17.72 -29.00
C HIS A 387 -12.55 17.23 -29.39
N SER A 388 -11.67 17.09 -28.42
CA SER A 388 -10.33 16.52 -28.62
C SER A 388 -9.75 16.01 -27.30
N VAL A 389 -8.84 15.05 -27.44
CA VAL A 389 -8.04 14.52 -26.35
C VAL A 389 -6.59 14.53 -26.79
N PHE A 390 -5.70 14.93 -25.89
CA PHE A 390 -4.27 15.01 -26.13
C PHE A 390 -3.47 14.54 -24.92
N ALA A 391 -2.64 13.53 -25.08
CA ALA A 391 -1.68 13.08 -24.08
C ALA A 391 -0.27 13.44 -24.56
N ALA A 392 0.57 13.99 -23.68
CA ALA A 392 1.93 14.39 -24.03
C ALA A 392 2.90 14.30 -22.86
N SER A 393 4.19 14.46 -23.18
CA SER A 393 5.30 14.16 -22.27
C SER A 393 5.19 12.71 -21.77
N LEU A 394 4.73 11.82 -22.66
CA LEU A 394 4.65 10.39 -22.41
C LEU A 394 6.05 9.78 -22.44
N PRO A 395 6.28 8.62 -21.79
CA PRO A 395 7.57 7.97 -21.82
C PRO A 395 7.91 7.54 -23.26
N SER A 396 9.09 7.94 -23.74
CA SER A 396 9.62 7.59 -25.07
C SER A 396 10.10 6.14 -25.18
N THR A 397 10.17 5.45 -24.05
CA THR A 397 10.57 4.04 -23.93
C THR A 397 9.66 3.37 -22.93
N HIS A 398 9.25 2.15 -23.20
CA HIS A 398 8.46 1.38 -22.24
C HIS A 398 9.27 1.25 -20.93
N PRO A 399 8.65 1.42 -19.76
CA PRO A 399 9.36 1.47 -18.47
C PRO A 399 10.08 0.18 -18.06
N SER A 400 9.85 -0.92 -18.79
CA SER A 400 10.76 -2.09 -18.79
C SER A 400 12.22 -1.70 -19.05
N PHE A 401 12.48 -0.57 -19.73
CA PHE A 401 13.80 -0.11 -20.15
C PHE A 401 14.24 1.21 -19.49
N ALA A 402 13.62 1.62 -18.37
CA ALA A 402 13.97 2.88 -17.72
C ALA A 402 15.48 2.94 -17.40
N PRO A 403 16.27 3.85 -18.03
CA PRO A 403 17.72 3.96 -17.82
C PRO A 403 18.10 4.23 -16.35
N GLN A 404 17.16 4.77 -15.56
CA GLN A 404 17.30 4.96 -14.12
C GLN A 404 17.50 3.64 -13.37
N ARG A 405 16.93 2.51 -13.81
CA ARG A 405 17.15 1.21 -13.15
C ARG A 405 18.63 0.81 -13.16
N HIS A 406 19.32 1.02 -14.28
CA HIS A 406 20.76 0.75 -14.40
C HIS A 406 21.62 1.70 -13.55
N LEU A 407 21.20 2.96 -13.36
CA LEU A 407 21.90 3.91 -12.48
C LEU A 407 21.80 3.53 -10.99
N GLU A 408 20.81 2.71 -10.63
CA GLU A 408 20.58 2.27 -9.25
C GLU A 408 21.30 0.96 -8.88
N MET A 409 21.81 0.22 -9.86
CA MET A 409 22.58 -1.02 -9.69
C MET A 409 23.99 -0.74 -9.16
N LEU A 410 24.08 -0.42 -7.87
CA LEU A 410 25.34 -0.16 -7.18
C LEU A 410 25.74 -1.32 -6.27
N PRO A 411 27.03 -1.73 -6.23
CA PRO A 411 27.51 -2.85 -5.41
C PRO A 411 27.17 -2.75 -3.92
N LYS A 412 27.09 -1.53 -3.37
CA LYS A 412 26.73 -1.29 -1.96
C LYS A 412 25.35 -1.84 -1.55
N TRP A 413 24.47 -2.06 -2.52
CA TRP A 413 23.12 -2.58 -2.32
C TRP A 413 23.02 -4.09 -2.53
N GLN A 414 24.09 -4.75 -2.97
CA GLN A 414 24.11 -6.20 -3.09
C GLN A 414 23.94 -6.86 -1.71
N ALA A 415 23.24 -7.98 -1.69
CA ALA A 415 23.18 -8.80 -0.49
C ALA A 415 24.54 -9.42 -0.20
N PRO A 416 24.92 -9.52 1.09
CA PRO A 416 26.05 -10.32 1.48
C PRO A 416 25.78 -11.80 1.17
N PRO A 417 26.85 -12.60 0.98
CA PRO A 417 26.72 -14.04 0.87
C PRO A 417 26.08 -14.62 2.11
N LEU A 418 25.44 -15.79 1.96
CA LEU A 418 24.86 -16.50 3.09
C LEU A 418 25.97 -16.93 4.07
N PRO A 419 25.77 -16.76 5.39
CA PRO A 419 26.73 -17.22 6.38
C PRO A 419 26.69 -18.75 6.52
N ASP A 420 27.80 -19.32 6.96
CA ASP A 420 27.88 -20.74 7.35
C ASP A 420 27.28 -21.00 8.75
N GLU A 421 27.22 -19.94 9.57
CA GLU A 421 26.67 -19.99 10.92
C GLU A 421 25.15 -19.85 10.94
N PRO A 422 24.45 -20.41 11.95
CA PRO A 422 22.99 -20.31 12.06
C PRO A 422 22.51 -18.86 12.19
N VAL A 423 21.69 -18.44 11.23
CA VAL A 423 21.09 -17.10 11.18
C VAL A 423 20.08 -16.94 12.32
N GLU A 424 20.09 -15.80 13.00
CA GLU A 424 19.15 -15.53 14.09
C GLU A 424 17.75 -15.24 13.55
N LEU A 425 17.63 -14.44 12.50
CA LEU A 425 16.37 -14.10 11.84
C LEU A 425 16.50 -14.14 10.31
N PHE A 426 15.63 -14.88 9.65
CA PHE A 426 15.41 -14.78 8.22
C PHE A 426 14.16 -13.96 7.94
N ILE A 427 14.22 -13.02 6.99
CA ILE A 427 13.11 -12.16 6.57
C ILE A 427 12.79 -12.47 5.10
N GLY A 428 11.69 -13.14 4.85
CA GLY A 428 11.11 -13.31 3.52
C GLY A 428 10.19 -12.13 3.18
N ILE A 429 10.50 -11.44 2.08
CA ILE A 429 9.76 -10.26 1.63
C ILE A 429 8.95 -10.64 0.40
N LEU A 430 7.62 -10.58 0.49
CA LEU A 430 6.76 -10.79 -0.68
C LEU A 430 6.90 -9.61 -1.66
N SER A 431 7.11 -9.92 -2.94
CA SER A 431 7.23 -8.90 -3.99
C SER A 431 6.73 -9.45 -5.35
N ALA A 432 6.62 -8.57 -6.35
CA ALA A 432 6.14 -8.90 -7.70
C ALA A 432 7.14 -8.48 -8.78
N GLY A 433 7.07 -9.07 -9.98
CA GLY A 433 8.07 -8.87 -11.04
C GLY A 433 8.30 -7.39 -11.42
N ASN A 434 7.25 -6.57 -11.40
CA ASN A 434 7.29 -5.15 -11.71
C ASN A 434 7.67 -4.22 -10.52
N HIS A 435 7.80 -4.74 -9.29
CA HIS A 435 8.06 -3.94 -8.09
C HIS A 435 9.55 -3.57 -7.87
N PHE A 436 10.24 -3.14 -8.93
CA PHE A 436 11.67 -2.78 -8.83
C PHE A 436 11.89 -1.61 -7.84
N SER A 437 11.01 -0.61 -7.87
CA SER A 437 11.12 0.61 -7.07
C SER A 437 10.94 0.35 -5.58
N GLU A 438 9.99 -0.53 -5.24
CA GLU A 438 9.69 -1.00 -3.88
C GLU A 438 10.89 -1.76 -3.32
N ARG A 439 11.40 -2.75 -4.07
CA ARG A 439 12.62 -3.49 -3.69
C ARG A 439 13.82 -2.55 -3.51
N MET A 440 14.01 -1.59 -4.41
CA MET A 440 15.09 -0.62 -4.28
C MET A 440 14.93 0.31 -3.07
N ALA A 441 13.71 0.71 -2.72
CA ALA A 441 13.45 1.49 -1.52
C ALA A 441 13.75 0.69 -0.24
N VAL A 442 13.36 -0.58 -0.20
CA VAL A 442 13.70 -1.51 0.87
C VAL A 442 15.22 -1.66 0.99
N ARG A 443 15.92 -1.93 -0.13
CA ARG A 443 17.39 -2.00 -0.19
C ARG A 443 18.03 -0.73 0.35
N LYS A 444 17.59 0.45 -0.09
CA LYS A 444 18.17 1.75 0.31
C LYS A 444 17.78 2.19 1.73
N SER A 445 16.83 1.51 2.38
CA SER A 445 16.32 1.84 3.70
C SER A 445 16.73 0.82 4.76
N TRP A 446 15.78 0.08 5.34
CA TRP A 446 15.99 -0.75 6.51
C TRP A 446 16.88 -1.98 6.24
N MET A 447 17.06 -2.40 4.98
CA MET A 447 18.08 -3.41 4.63
C MET A 447 19.52 -2.93 4.80
N GLN A 448 19.74 -1.63 5.06
CA GLN A 448 21.06 -1.10 5.42
C GLN A 448 21.38 -1.22 6.91
N HIS A 449 20.50 -1.84 7.70
CA HIS A 449 20.74 -2.07 9.10
C HIS A 449 22.00 -2.95 9.34
N PRO A 450 22.84 -2.63 10.35
CA PRO A 450 24.10 -3.36 10.60
C PRO A 450 23.95 -4.88 10.73
N SER A 451 22.86 -5.37 11.33
CA SER A 451 22.62 -6.81 11.52
C SER A 451 22.45 -7.61 10.21
N LEU A 452 22.00 -6.96 9.12
CA LEU A 452 22.02 -7.60 7.80
C LEU A 452 23.41 -7.60 7.20
N LYS A 453 24.17 -6.52 7.40
CA LYS A 453 25.54 -6.40 6.89
C LYS A 453 26.51 -7.34 7.60
N SER A 454 26.24 -7.68 8.86
CA SER A 454 26.99 -8.68 9.64
C SER A 454 26.49 -10.12 9.46
N SER A 455 25.53 -10.37 8.56
CA SER A 455 24.90 -11.67 8.28
C SER A 455 24.25 -12.38 9.48
N ASN A 456 23.96 -11.68 10.58
CA ASN A 456 23.15 -12.27 11.68
C ASN A 456 21.66 -12.33 11.33
N VAL A 457 21.23 -11.42 10.45
CA VAL A 457 19.90 -11.37 9.85
C VAL A 457 20.05 -11.48 8.34
N VAL A 458 19.20 -12.29 7.70
CA VAL A 458 19.19 -12.43 6.24
C VAL A 458 17.83 -12.01 5.72
N ALA A 459 17.78 -11.19 4.68
CA ALA A 459 16.54 -10.82 3.99
C ALA A 459 16.60 -11.18 2.51
N ARG A 460 15.50 -11.71 1.97
CA ARG A 460 15.36 -12.07 0.55
C ARG A 460 13.96 -11.74 0.04
N PHE A 461 13.87 -11.24 -1.19
CA PHE A 461 12.61 -11.02 -1.90
C PHE A 461 12.15 -12.31 -2.57
N PHE A 462 10.86 -12.64 -2.47
CA PHE A 462 10.24 -13.78 -3.13
C PHE A 462 9.34 -13.27 -4.25
N VAL A 463 9.71 -13.61 -5.49
CA VAL A 463 9.05 -13.09 -6.70
C VAL A 463 8.66 -14.26 -7.60
N ALA A 464 7.42 -14.23 -8.11
CA ALA A 464 6.93 -15.20 -9.09
C ALA A 464 7.00 -14.64 -10.51
N MET A 465 6.73 -15.46 -11.52
CA MET A 465 6.85 -15.09 -12.93
C MET A 465 5.73 -14.15 -13.36
N HIS A 466 6.08 -13.06 -14.05
CA HIS A 466 5.12 -12.07 -14.52
C HIS A 466 4.59 -12.42 -15.94
N GLY A 467 3.34 -12.06 -16.29
CA GLY A 467 2.77 -12.33 -17.63
C GLY A 467 3.56 -11.74 -18.80
N ARG A 468 4.10 -10.53 -18.60
CA ARG A 468 5.01 -9.84 -19.55
C ARG A 468 6.42 -10.42 -19.53
N LYS A 469 6.90 -10.93 -20.68
CA LYS A 469 8.24 -11.54 -20.85
C LYS A 469 9.38 -10.58 -20.51
N GLU A 470 9.26 -9.32 -20.91
CA GLU A 470 10.30 -8.29 -20.75
C GLU A 470 10.57 -8.00 -19.27
N ILE A 471 9.51 -8.00 -18.45
CA ILE A 471 9.63 -7.82 -17.00
C ILE A 471 10.43 -8.95 -16.37
N ASN A 472 10.21 -10.18 -16.80
CA ASN A 472 10.97 -11.31 -16.28
C ASN A 472 12.44 -11.25 -16.68
N VAL A 473 12.76 -10.81 -17.91
CA VAL A 473 14.16 -10.64 -18.35
C VAL A 473 14.88 -9.64 -17.45
N GLU A 474 14.27 -8.50 -17.16
CA GLU A 474 14.86 -7.50 -16.25
C GLU A 474 14.93 -7.98 -14.80
N LEU A 475 13.91 -8.70 -14.34
CA LEU A 475 13.91 -9.34 -13.02
C LEU A 475 15.08 -10.32 -12.88
N MET A 476 15.40 -11.10 -13.92
CA MET A 476 16.55 -12.02 -13.89
C MET A 476 17.88 -11.27 -13.78
N LYS A 477 18.05 -10.16 -14.52
CA LYS A 477 19.24 -9.30 -14.40
C LYS A 477 19.35 -8.69 -13.01
N GLU A 478 18.24 -8.24 -12.45
CA GLU A 478 18.19 -7.71 -11.08
C GLU A 478 18.57 -8.78 -10.06
N ALA A 479 17.99 -9.98 -10.17
CA ALA A 479 18.25 -11.10 -9.28
C ALA A 479 19.71 -11.55 -9.33
N GLU A 480 20.29 -11.57 -10.52
CA GLU A 480 21.72 -11.86 -10.72
C GLU A 480 22.62 -10.79 -10.09
N PHE A 481 22.29 -9.52 -10.27
CA PHE A 481 23.13 -8.43 -9.79
C PHE A 481 23.07 -8.27 -8.27
N PHE A 482 21.88 -8.24 -7.65
CA PHE A 482 21.74 -7.95 -6.22
C PHE A 482 21.88 -9.18 -5.32
N GLY A 483 21.66 -10.40 -5.85
CA GLY A 483 21.80 -11.64 -5.09
C GLY A 483 20.80 -11.80 -3.94
N ASP A 484 19.69 -11.06 -3.98
CA ASP A 484 18.69 -10.99 -2.91
C ASP A 484 17.28 -11.41 -3.33
N ILE A 485 17.10 -11.90 -4.55
CA ILE A 485 15.81 -12.34 -5.09
C ILE A 485 15.78 -13.86 -5.23
N VAL A 486 14.80 -14.49 -4.59
CA VAL A 486 14.43 -15.89 -4.76
C VAL A 486 13.24 -15.95 -5.71
N ILE A 487 13.44 -16.55 -6.88
CA ILE A 487 12.41 -16.77 -7.89
C ILE A 487 11.61 -18.02 -7.53
N VAL A 488 10.28 -17.89 -7.52
CA VAL A 488 9.36 -19.03 -7.39
C VAL A 488 8.76 -19.30 -8.77
N PRO A 489 9.00 -20.48 -9.39
CA PRO A 489 8.78 -20.69 -10.82
C PRO A 489 7.31 -21.01 -11.18
N TYR A 490 6.37 -20.15 -10.78
CA TYR A 490 4.97 -20.20 -11.18
C TYR A 490 4.49 -18.81 -11.63
N MET A 491 3.38 -18.72 -12.35
CA MET A 491 2.81 -17.43 -12.79
C MET A 491 2.21 -16.66 -11.61
N ASP A 492 2.66 -15.43 -11.40
CA ASP A 492 2.24 -14.59 -10.29
C ASP A 492 0.73 -14.31 -10.38
N ASN A 493 0.05 -14.66 -9.29
CA ASN A 493 -1.38 -14.44 -9.09
C ASN A 493 -1.57 -14.20 -7.59
N TYR A 494 -2.48 -13.29 -7.26
CA TYR A 494 -2.78 -12.94 -5.89
C TYR A 494 -3.26 -14.12 -5.06
N ASP A 495 -4.14 -14.96 -5.60
CA ASP A 495 -4.67 -16.12 -4.86
C ASP A 495 -3.57 -17.17 -4.57
N LEU A 496 -2.43 -17.05 -5.26
CA LEU A 496 -1.27 -17.90 -5.13
C LEU A 496 -0.18 -17.29 -4.25
N VAL A 497 -0.42 -16.15 -3.60
CA VAL A 497 0.53 -15.53 -2.65
C VAL A 497 0.88 -16.49 -1.51
N VAL A 498 -0.07 -17.32 -1.10
CA VAL A 498 0.15 -18.38 -0.09
C VAL A 498 1.32 -19.30 -0.43
N LEU A 499 1.60 -19.55 -1.71
CA LEU A 499 2.73 -20.38 -2.13
C LEU A 499 4.09 -19.69 -1.95
N LYS A 500 4.15 -18.35 -2.09
CA LYS A 500 5.36 -17.59 -1.73
C LYS A 500 5.64 -17.73 -0.24
N THR A 501 4.60 -17.73 0.60
CA THR A 501 4.75 -17.96 2.06
C THR A 501 5.32 -19.34 2.37
N VAL A 502 4.86 -20.39 1.69
CA VAL A 502 5.47 -21.73 1.82
C VAL A 502 6.94 -21.71 1.36
N ALA A 503 7.25 -21.02 0.25
CA ALA A 503 8.63 -20.86 -0.22
C ALA A 503 9.52 -20.10 0.77
N ILE A 504 8.98 -19.10 1.48
CA ILE A 504 9.68 -18.38 2.57
C ILE A 504 10.03 -19.36 3.70
N CYS A 505 9.08 -20.19 4.13
CA CYS A 505 9.33 -21.21 5.15
C CYS A 505 10.39 -22.21 4.68
N GLU A 506 10.29 -22.71 3.43
CA GLU A 506 11.23 -23.65 2.83
C GLU A 506 12.66 -23.09 2.83
N TYR A 507 12.84 -21.87 2.33
CA TYR A 507 14.13 -21.22 2.26
C TYR A 507 14.72 -20.94 3.65
N GLY A 508 13.88 -20.48 4.59
CA GLY A 508 14.26 -20.23 5.97
C GLY A 508 14.74 -21.49 6.70
N VAL A 509 14.10 -22.62 6.43
CA VAL A 509 14.42 -23.92 7.06
C VAL A 509 15.62 -24.58 6.39
N ARG A 510 15.61 -24.71 5.06
CA ARG A 510 16.57 -25.57 4.34
C ARG A 510 17.84 -24.85 3.94
N THR A 511 17.69 -23.64 3.40
CA THR A 511 18.82 -22.85 2.88
C THR A 511 19.48 -22.07 4.01
N VAL A 512 18.70 -21.30 4.76
CA VAL A 512 19.24 -20.38 5.78
C VAL A 512 19.39 -21.04 7.15
N ALA A 513 18.58 -22.06 7.46
CA ALA A 513 18.50 -22.69 8.79
C ALA A 513 18.34 -21.67 9.92
N ALA A 514 17.42 -20.72 9.73
CA ALA A 514 17.21 -19.60 10.64
C ALA A 514 16.43 -20.00 11.89
N LYS A 515 16.78 -19.43 13.06
CA LYS A 515 16.03 -19.69 14.31
C LYS A 515 14.60 -19.16 14.26
N TYR A 516 14.43 -18.02 13.60
CA TYR A 516 13.15 -17.36 13.39
C TYR A 516 12.98 -17.01 11.92
N VAL A 517 11.76 -17.15 11.41
CA VAL A 517 11.36 -16.76 10.05
C VAL A 517 10.32 -15.67 10.15
N MET A 518 10.60 -14.52 9.55
CA MET A 518 9.68 -13.40 9.42
C MET A 518 9.18 -13.30 7.99
N LYS A 519 7.88 -13.07 7.82
CA LYS A 519 7.26 -12.64 6.57
C LYS A 519 6.95 -11.15 6.67
N CYS A 520 7.17 -10.41 5.59
CA CYS A 520 6.60 -9.07 5.38
C CYS A 520 6.43 -8.79 3.87
N ASP A 521 5.90 -7.62 3.55
CA ASP A 521 5.66 -7.19 2.16
C ASP A 521 6.69 -6.13 1.74
N ASP A 522 6.85 -5.89 0.44
CA ASP A 522 7.82 -4.93 -0.11
C ASP A 522 7.46 -3.45 0.12
N ASP A 523 6.25 -3.18 0.61
CA ASP A 523 5.76 -1.89 1.10
C ASP A 523 5.72 -1.80 2.64
N THR A 524 6.39 -2.72 3.34
CA THR A 524 6.51 -2.74 4.80
C THR A 524 7.88 -2.25 5.25
N PHE A 525 7.91 -1.22 6.09
CA PHE A 525 9.14 -0.79 6.76
C PHE A 525 9.35 -1.57 8.07
N VAL A 526 10.51 -2.19 8.25
CA VAL A 526 10.80 -3.06 9.41
C VAL A 526 11.87 -2.45 10.33
N ARG A 527 11.58 -2.32 11.63
CA ARG A 527 12.58 -1.99 12.66
C ARG A 527 13.14 -3.26 13.30
N ILE A 528 14.23 -3.75 12.73
CA ILE A 528 14.84 -5.05 13.09
C ILE A 528 15.14 -5.19 14.57
N ASP A 529 15.73 -4.17 15.21
CA ASP A 529 16.03 -4.22 16.65
C ASP A 529 14.76 -4.35 17.51
N ALA A 530 13.68 -3.66 17.12
CA ALA A 530 12.42 -3.67 17.86
C ALA A 530 11.71 -5.03 17.72
N VAL A 531 11.67 -5.55 16.49
CA VAL A 531 11.16 -6.88 16.15
C VAL A 531 11.93 -7.97 16.91
N MET A 532 13.26 -7.93 16.89
CA MET A 532 14.10 -8.89 17.62
C MET A 532 13.94 -8.79 19.14
N LYS A 533 13.70 -7.60 19.69
CA LYS A 533 13.40 -7.42 21.11
C LYS A 533 12.07 -8.07 21.48
N GLU A 534 11.07 -8.02 20.60
CA GLU A 534 9.78 -8.66 20.81
C GLU A 534 9.91 -10.19 20.82
N VAL A 535 10.64 -10.76 19.85
CA VAL A 535 10.93 -12.20 19.77
C VAL A 535 11.62 -12.70 21.05
N LYS A 536 12.59 -11.93 21.57
CA LYS A 536 13.38 -12.30 22.75
C LYS A 536 12.60 -12.28 24.07
N LYS A 537 11.35 -11.81 24.08
CA LYS A 537 10.46 -11.95 25.26
C LYS A 537 10.04 -13.40 25.49
N VAL A 538 9.99 -14.20 24.43
CA VAL A 538 9.66 -15.62 24.53
C VAL A 538 10.90 -16.41 24.95
N PRO A 539 10.84 -17.23 26.02
CA PRO A 539 11.96 -18.06 26.43
C PRO A 539 12.45 -19.01 25.33
N ARG A 540 13.76 -19.25 25.28
CA ARG A 540 14.35 -20.20 24.32
C ARG A 540 13.72 -21.59 24.44
N GLY A 541 13.49 -22.23 23.30
CA GLY A 541 12.94 -23.59 23.22
C GLY A 541 11.41 -23.68 23.15
N ARG A 542 10.70 -22.55 23.26
CA ARG A 542 9.27 -22.47 22.94
C ARG A 542 9.04 -22.14 21.48
N SER A 543 7.93 -22.64 20.94
CA SER A 543 7.42 -22.27 19.63
C SER A 543 6.70 -20.93 19.76
N LEU A 544 6.85 -20.03 18.78
CA LEU A 544 6.27 -18.69 18.86
C LEU A 544 5.62 -18.24 17.57
N TYR A 545 4.61 -17.39 17.71
CA TYR A 545 3.98 -16.67 16.62
C TYR A 545 3.76 -15.21 17.05
N VAL A 546 4.55 -14.30 16.50
CA VAL A 546 4.60 -12.88 16.89
C VAL A 546 4.05 -12.02 15.74
N GLY A 547 3.15 -11.08 16.04
CA GLY A 547 2.62 -10.14 15.06
C GLY A 547 1.42 -9.35 15.59
N ASN A 548 0.69 -8.69 14.71
CA ASN A 548 -0.62 -8.12 15.05
C ASN A 548 -1.70 -9.19 14.90
N ILE A 549 -1.88 -10.00 15.95
CA ILE A 549 -2.82 -11.14 15.94
C ILE A 549 -4.27 -10.66 15.96
N ASN A 550 -5.05 -11.09 14.98
CA ASN A 550 -6.48 -10.91 14.90
C ASN A 550 -7.17 -12.12 15.55
N TYR A 551 -8.05 -11.86 16.51
CA TYR A 551 -8.80 -12.89 17.23
C TYR A 551 -10.28 -12.76 16.86
N TYR A 552 -10.94 -13.89 16.58
CA TYR A 552 -12.37 -13.94 16.26
C TYR A 552 -12.75 -13.08 15.05
N HIS A 553 -11.87 -13.02 14.05
CA HIS A 553 -12.13 -12.28 12.83
C HIS A 553 -13.08 -13.06 11.94
N LYS A 554 -14.20 -12.43 11.57
CA LYS A 554 -15.20 -13.05 10.69
C LYS A 554 -14.83 -12.88 9.22
N PRO A 555 -14.96 -13.94 8.40
CA PRO A 555 -14.88 -13.82 6.94
C PRO A 555 -15.80 -12.73 6.44
N LEU A 556 -15.26 -11.77 5.69
CA LEU A 556 -16.09 -10.84 4.94
C LEU A 556 -16.86 -11.65 3.89
N ARG A 557 -18.18 -11.45 3.78
CA ARG A 557 -19.01 -12.12 2.77
C ARG A 557 -19.22 -11.28 1.52
N HIS A 558 -18.76 -10.03 1.54
CA HIS A 558 -18.84 -9.06 0.44
C HIS A 558 -17.54 -8.22 0.37
N GLY A 559 -17.20 -7.71 -0.82
CA GLY A 559 -15.95 -6.98 -1.08
C GLY A 559 -14.84 -7.87 -1.69
N LYS A 560 -13.63 -7.35 -1.89
CA LYS A 560 -12.47 -8.06 -2.47
C LYS A 560 -12.02 -9.25 -1.65
N TRP A 561 -12.07 -9.09 -0.33
CA TRP A 561 -11.75 -10.16 0.61
C TRP A 561 -12.98 -11.00 0.93
N ALA A 562 -14.01 -10.96 0.07
CA ALA A 562 -15.18 -11.80 0.24
C ALA A 562 -14.78 -13.27 0.14
N VAL A 563 -15.30 -14.04 1.08
CA VAL A 563 -15.13 -15.48 1.16
C VAL A 563 -16.52 -16.08 1.24
N THR A 564 -16.86 -16.90 0.26
CA THR A 564 -18.18 -17.52 0.22
C THR A 564 -18.32 -18.56 1.33
N TYR A 565 -19.54 -18.99 1.63
CA TYR A 565 -19.75 -20.05 2.62
C TYR A 565 -19.24 -21.41 2.11
N GLU A 566 -19.15 -21.58 0.80
CA GLU A 566 -18.52 -22.74 0.17
C GLU A 566 -16.99 -22.74 0.38
N GLU A 567 -16.35 -21.58 0.31
CA GLU A 567 -14.91 -21.44 0.57
C GLU A 567 -14.56 -21.56 2.07
N TRP A 568 -15.41 -21.01 2.94
CA TRP A 568 -15.21 -21.02 4.39
C TRP A 568 -16.57 -21.09 5.12
N PRO A 569 -17.00 -22.30 5.53
CA PRO A 569 -18.29 -22.50 6.18
C PRO A 569 -18.33 -22.00 7.63
N GLU A 570 -17.19 -21.89 8.30
CA GLU A 570 -17.12 -21.47 9.70
C GLU A 570 -17.38 -19.96 9.86
N GLU A 571 -17.77 -19.55 11.07
CA GLU A 571 -18.12 -18.15 11.37
C GLU A 571 -16.90 -17.26 11.58
N ASP A 572 -15.80 -17.83 12.08
CA ASP A 572 -14.59 -17.12 12.45
C ASP A 572 -13.37 -17.79 11.81
N TYR A 573 -12.35 -17.00 11.49
CA TYR A 573 -11.01 -17.51 11.20
C TYR A 573 -10.28 -17.91 12.49
N PRO A 574 -9.32 -18.86 12.41
CA PRO A 574 -8.41 -19.11 13.51
C PRO A 574 -7.54 -17.88 13.80
N PRO A 575 -6.94 -17.75 15.00
CA PRO A 575 -6.05 -16.64 15.31
C PRO A 575 -4.90 -16.52 14.30
N TYR A 576 -4.78 -15.35 13.68
CA TYR A 576 -3.77 -15.13 12.63
C TYR A 576 -3.17 -13.72 12.72
N ALA A 577 -1.92 -13.54 12.32
CA ALA A 577 -1.28 -12.23 12.27
C ALA A 577 -1.63 -11.48 10.99
N ASN A 578 -1.97 -10.19 11.08
CA ASN A 578 -2.28 -9.36 9.91
C ASN A 578 -1.04 -9.04 9.04
N GLY A 579 -1.31 -8.48 7.85
CA GLY A 579 -0.36 -8.19 6.77
C GLY A 579 0.93 -7.39 7.05
N PRO A 580 1.07 -6.55 8.10
CA PRO A 580 2.33 -5.81 8.37
C PRO A 580 3.56 -6.67 8.69
N GLY A 581 3.37 -7.99 8.69
CA GLY A 581 4.39 -8.99 8.91
C GLY A 581 4.23 -9.70 10.24
N TYR A 582 4.79 -10.90 10.28
CA TYR A 582 4.77 -11.78 11.44
C TYR A 582 6.03 -12.63 11.50
N ILE A 583 6.28 -13.22 12.65
CA ILE A 583 7.47 -14.04 12.92
C ILE A 583 7.03 -15.36 13.51
N ILE A 584 7.55 -16.45 12.96
CA ILE A 584 7.37 -17.81 13.46
C ILE A 584 8.71 -18.42 13.86
N SER A 585 8.70 -19.36 14.80
CA SER A 585 9.86 -20.17 15.14
C SER A 585 10.19 -21.20 14.06
N PHE A 586 11.45 -21.65 14.03
CA PHE A 586 11.94 -22.66 13.08
C PHE A 586 11.07 -23.92 13.01
N ASP A 587 10.59 -24.43 14.14
CA ASP A 587 9.79 -25.66 14.20
C ASP A 587 8.41 -25.52 13.56
N ILE A 588 7.79 -24.34 13.66
CA ILE A 588 6.54 -24.03 12.94
C ILE A 588 6.84 -23.96 11.43
N ALA A 589 7.93 -23.29 11.03
CA ALA A 589 8.30 -23.21 9.62
C ALA A 589 8.60 -24.61 9.03
N GLU A 590 9.32 -25.46 9.78
CA GLU A 590 9.61 -26.84 9.40
C GLU A 590 8.34 -27.68 9.28
N TYR A 591 7.39 -27.50 10.22
CA TYR A 591 6.08 -28.14 10.15
C TYR A 591 5.32 -27.77 8.87
N VAL A 592 5.24 -26.47 8.54
CA VAL A 592 4.59 -25.98 7.31
C VAL A 592 5.19 -26.65 6.07
N VAL A 593 6.52 -26.67 5.97
CA VAL A 593 7.22 -27.30 4.85
C VAL A 593 6.92 -28.81 4.79
N SER A 594 7.01 -29.50 5.93
CA SER A 594 6.80 -30.95 6.00
C SER A 594 5.38 -31.36 5.64
N GLU A 595 4.36 -30.64 6.11
CA GLU A 595 2.97 -30.96 5.81
C GLU A 595 2.56 -30.53 4.39
N PHE A 596 3.17 -29.48 3.84
CA PHE A 596 3.00 -29.12 2.43
C PHE A 596 3.47 -30.25 1.51
N GLU A 597 4.65 -30.80 1.76
CA GLU A 597 5.22 -31.90 0.97
C GLU A 597 4.47 -33.22 1.12
N LYS A 598 3.80 -33.42 2.26
CA LYS A 598 2.90 -34.56 2.47
C LYS A 598 1.50 -34.31 1.90
N HIS A 599 1.25 -33.14 1.30
CA HIS A 599 -0.06 -32.73 0.79
C HIS A 599 -1.17 -32.72 1.85
N LYS A 600 -0.79 -32.43 3.10
CA LYS A 600 -1.71 -32.35 4.25
C LYS A 600 -2.03 -30.91 4.65
N LEU A 601 -1.29 -29.96 4.09
CA LEU A 601 -1.45 -28.54 4.38
C LEU A 601 -2.64 -27.99 3.59
N ARG A 602 -3.72 -27.59 4.28
CA ARG A 602 -4.85 -26.88 3.64
C ARG A 602 -4.40 -25.49 3.20
N LEU A 603 -4.47 -25.21 1.91
CA LEU A 603 -4.17 -23.89 1.34
C LEU A 603 -5.43 -23.04 1.27
N PHE A 604 -5.27 -21.74 1.51
CA PHE A 604 -6.32 -20.76 1.37
C PHE A 604 -5.78 -19.47 0.74
N LYS A 605 -6.61 -18.77 -0.05
CA LYS A 605 -6.17 -17.63 -0.87
C LYS A 605 -5.57 -16.47 -0.07
N MET A 606 -6.00 -16.31 1.19
CA MET A 606 -5.38 -15.36 2.13
C MET A 606 -4.23 -16.07 2.87
N GLU A 607 -3.01 -15.60 2.65
CA GLU A 607 -1.80 -16.21 3.19
C GLU A 607 -1.67 -16.03 4.71
N ASP A 608 -2.09 -14.88 5.23
CA ASP A 608 -2.07 -14.58 6.66
C ASP A 608 -3.01 -15.53 7.42
N VAL A 609 -4.22 -15.74 6.89
CA VAL A 609 -5.20 -16.69 7.43
C VAL A 609 -4.67 -18.12 7.30
N SER A 610 -4.06 -18.47 6.17
CA SER A 610 -3.44 -19.79 5.98
C SER A 610 -2.37 -20.05 7.04
N MET A 611 -1.50 -19.09 7.32
CA MET A 611 -0.51 -19.22 8.40
C MET A 611 -1.18 -19.42 9.76
N GLY A 612 -2.26 -18.69 10.06
CA GLY A 612 -3.05 -18.89 11.28
C GLY A 612 -3.59 -20.31 11.41
N MET A 613 -4.15 -20.88 10.34
CA MET A 613 -4.62 -22.26 10.29
C MET A 613 -3.49 -23.25 10.58
N TRP A 614 -2.33 -23.07 9.95
CA TRP A 614 -1.20 -23.98 10.11
C TRP A 614 -0.60 -23.91 11.51
N VAL A 615 -0.51 -22.71 12.10
CA VAL A 615 -0.06 -22.54 13.48
C VAL A 615 -1.05 -23.13 14.47
N GLU A 616 -2.36 -22.97 14.24
CA GLU A 616 -3.39 -23.59 15.07
C GLU A 616 -3.29 -25.12 15.03
N GLN A 617 -3.11 -25.69 13.84
CA GLN A 617 -2.92 -27.12 13.67
C GLN A 617 -1.64 -27.60 14.39
N PHE A 618 -0.52 -26.88 14.26
CA PHE A 618 0.72 -27.19 14.98
C PHE A 618 0.54 -27.09 16.51
N ASN A 619 -0.20 -26.08 16.98
CA ASN A 619 -0.45 -25.82 18.40
C ASN A 619 -1.16 -26.99 19.10
N SER A 620 -1.94 -27.78 18.36
CA SER A 620 -2.56 -29.01 18.88
C SER A 620 -1.54 -30.09 19.29
N SER A 621 -0.34 -30.05 18.68
CA SER A 621 0.75 -31.00 18.94
C SER A 621 1.82 -30.45 19.88
N ARG A 622 2.13 -29.15 19.77
CA ARG A 622 3.14 -28.48 20.59
C ARG A 622 2.67 -27.05 20.90
N PRO A 623 2.60 -26.64 22.18
CA PRO A 623 2.11 -25.31 22.54
C PRO A 623 2.90 -24.17 21.88
N VAL A 624 2.17 -23.22 21.31
CA VAL A 624 2.67 -22.00 20.65
C VAL A 624 2.38 -20.78 21.52
N GLU A 625 3.41 -19.96 21.73
CA GLU A 625 3.27 -18.64 22.37
C GLU A 625 2.87 -17.60 21.33
N TYR A 626 1.62 -17.12 21.42
CA TYR A 626 1.13 -16.01 20.60
C TYR A 626 1.52 -14.68 21.23
N VAL A 627 2.25 -13.84 20.50
CA VAL A 627 2.68 -12.52 20.96
C VAL A 627 2.03 -11.45 20.10
N HIS A 628 0.95 -10.87 20.61
CA HIS A 628 0.20 -9.81 19.95
C HIS A 628 0.80 -8.42 20.20
N SER A 629 0.98 -7.63 19.14
CA SER A 629 1.32 -6.21 19.25
C SER A 629 0.75 -5.35 18.12
N LEU A 630 0.01 -4.30 18.47
CA LEU A 630 -0.48 -3.27 17.54
C LEU A 630 0.65 -2.44 16.89
N LYS A 631 1.89 -2.56 17.39
CA LYS A 631 3.06 -1.91 16.80
C LYS A 631 3.49 -2.55 15.48
N PHE A 632 2.99 -3.74 15.17
CA PHE A 632 2.93 -4.22 13.77
C PHE A 632 1.77 -3.49 13.07
N CYS A 633 2.04 -2.25 12.63
CA CYS A 633 1.02 -1.29 12.24
C CYS A 633 0.46 -1.59 10.85
N GLN A 634 -0.86 -1.81 10.77
CA GLN A 634 -1.58 -2.18 9.54
C GLN A 634 -2.04 -0.99 8.69
N PHE A 635 -2.13 0.20 9.26
CA PHE A 635 -2.82 1.35 8.66
C PHE A 635 -1.89 2.56 8.47
N GLY A 636 -0.75 2.33 7.83
CA GLY A 636 0.30 3.32 7.62
C GLY A 636 1.37 3.23 8.70
N CYS A 637 1.39 4.19 9.62
CA CYS A 637 2.43 4.31 10.64
C CYS A 637 1.88 4.91 11.94
N ILE A 638 2.36 4.41 13.07
CA ILE A 638 2.12 4.97 14.42
C ILE A 638 3.44 5.23 15.13
N ASP A 639 3.50 6.17 16.06
CA ASP A 639 4.75 6.41 16.81
C ASP A 639 5.24 5.15 17.54
N ASP A 640 6.56 4.92 17.49
CA ASP A 640 7.21 3.72 18.02
C ASP A 640 6.68 2.39 17.44
N TYR A 641 6.29 2.40 16.17
CA TYR A 641 6.01 1.21 15.38
C TYR A 641 7.16 0.19 15.40
N TYR A 642 6.85 -1.09 15.24
CA TYR A 642 7.80 -2.18 14.95
C TYR A 642 7.88 -2.42 13.44
N THR A 643 6.72 -2.47 12.80
CA THR A 643 6.57 -2.40 11.35
C THR A 643 5.56 -1.32 10.99
N ALA A 644 5.77 -0.66 9.85
CA ALA A 644 4.85 0.33 9.29
C ALA A 644 4.47 -0.10 7.87
N HIS A 645 3.17 -0.25 7.64
CA HIS A 645 2.57 -0.75 6.41
C HIS A 645 1.22 -0.05 6.22
N TYR A 646 0.85 0.48 5.06
CA TYR A 646 1.53 0.49 3.76
C TYR A 646 2.47 1.71 3.60
N GLN A 647 3.66 1.53 3.02
CA GLN A 647 4.64 2.60 2.79
C GLN A 647 5.09 2.63 1.33
N SER A 648 4.92 3.78 0.68
CA SER A 648 5.48 4.01 -0.65
C SER A 648 7.02 4.02 -0.63
N PRO A 649 7.70 3.78 -1.76
CA PRO A 649 9.16 3.87 -1.87
C PRO A 649 9.76 5.11 -1.21
N ARG A 650 9.13 6.28 -1.39
CA ARG A 650 9.58 7.55 -0.79
C ARG A 650 9.35 7.59 0.71
N GLN A 651 8.21 7.08 1.20
CA GLN A 651 7.94 6.98 2.63
C GLN A 651 8.95 6.07 3.33
N MET A 652 9.33 4.94 2.72
CA MET A 652 10.38 4.07 3.27
C MET A 652 11.70 4.80 3.49
N ILE A 653 12.16 5.56 2.49
CA ILE A 653 13.38 6.37 2.60
C ILE A 653 13.24 7.47 3.67
N CYS A 654 12.07 8.10 3.74
CA CYS A 654 11.80 9.11 4.75
C CYS A 654 11.86 8.52 6.18
N LEU A 655 11.21 7.38 6.42
CA LEU A 655 11.21 6.69 7.72
C LEU A 655 12.64 6.33 8.12
N TRP A 656 13.43 5.80 7.17
CA TRP A 656 14.83 5.47 7.39
C TRP A 656 15.66 6.68 7.81
N ARG A 657 15.54 7.78 7.06
CA ARG A 657 16.29 9.00 7.34
C ARG A 657 15.94 9.59 8.70
N LYS A 658 14.66 9.59 9.08
CA LYS A 658 14.23 10.04 10.42
C LYS A 658 14.82 9.16 11.51
N LEU A 659 14.76 7.83 11.33
CA LEU A 659 15.32 6.88 12.27
C LEU A 659 16.84 7.10 12.47
N LEU A 660 17.60 7.28 11.38
CA LEU A 660 19.05 7.55 11.44
C LEU A 660 19.38 8.90 12.08
N ASN A 661 18.69 9.98 11.69
CA ASN A 661 19.06 11.33 12.10
C ASN A 661 18.60 11.67 13.53
N GLN A 662 17.45 11.15 13.94
CA GLN A 662 16.81 11.54 15.20
C GLN A 662 16.88 10.43 16.27
N GLY A 663 17.29 9.22 15.88
CA GLY A 663 17.29 8.04 16.76
C GLY A 663 15.89 7.64 17.21
N LYS A 664 14.82 8.20 16.62
CA LYS A 664 13.44 8.00 17.02
C LYS A 664 12.57 7.52 15.84
N PRO A 665 11.70 6.52 16.08
CA PRO A 665 10.75 6.01 15.10
C PRO A 665 9.57 6.98 14.94
N GLN A 666 9.66 7.88 13.97
CA GLN A 666 8.63 8.86 13.66
C GLN A 666 8.05 8.62 12.28
N CYS A 667 6.73 8.76 12.17
CA CYS A 667 6.03 8.62 10.90
C CYS A 667 6.35 9.74 9.92
N CYS A 668 6.30 9.40 8.64
CA CYS A 668 6.34 10.37 7.55
C CYS A 668 4.94 10.88 7.29
N ASN A 669 4.80 12.16 6.95
CA ASN A 669 3.52 12.86 6.75
C ASN A 669 2.69 13.09 8.03
N VAL A 670 3.28 13.03 9.22
CA VAL A 670 2.67 13.66 10.40
C VAL A 670 3.15 15.09 10.47
N ARG A 671 2.41 15.99 9.81
CA ARG A 671 2.26 17.38 10.27
C ARG A 671 1.07 18.07 9.62
#